data_AF-A0A356R533-F1
#
_entry.id   AF-A0A356R533-F1
#
_cell.length_a   1.000
_cell.length_b   1.000
_cell.length_c   1.000
_cell.angle_alpha   90.00
_cell.angle_beta   90.00
_cell.angle_gamma   90.00
#
_symmetry.space_group_name_H-M   'P 1'
#
loop_
_entity.id
_entity.type
_entity.pdbx_description
1 polymer ?
#
loop_
_entity_poly.entity_id
_entity_poly.type
_entity_poly.pdbx_seq_one_letter_code
_entity_poly.pdbx_strand_id
1 'polypeptide(L)'
;MLNTKAQLGSYGLGILKDLLVACMIVLFVVMSSSLVTAGDEITRVSLSSFGVEGNGISESPAFSADGRYVAFSSAATNLVSGDTNGKWDVFVHDRQTGQTTRVSRSSAGIQGDHDSRDGVSLSADGRYVAFASRASNLATPNPQDISYNDDIFIHDRVTGQTVQASVTSTGEFGNGRSGNPSISDDGQVVAFRSTSTNFDATQGTLLWSIFVHNRTTGQTIRASKSNSGQFSNGDSLALDLSGNGQVVAFSSVSTNLVSGDTNGKKDIFVHDLLTGQTTRVSLSSAGPQGNGDSNDPTLSADGNLVAFSSYATNLVSNDTNIAQDIFLHDRTLGQTTRVSLPNTGGEADGPSTRPAISATGGSVAFDSLATNLVSGTPNGNSNVFALNRNASWTTLIASSGSGLGFPVISGDGLNIVFQSQATNLVSGDANGVQDIFVGIQSTSQRNHYDFDGNGKGDVVWRNTNTGGTTIWLMNGITVASTGSPGTVGLEWQLKGVGDLDGNGKADLVWRNSNTSSIAVWLMNGTSLASSGFPGNSGINWALQGVGDVNGDGKADLVYRDITNGATAIWLMNGTTISSSGFPGGVGLEWVINGVGDVNGDGKADLIWRNTNSGSVAIWLMNGTTVSSSGFPGSAGSTWAIKGVGDTNGDGKSDLIWQASSGSTAVWLMNGTTIASAGYPGGLGTDWAIQGLRDVDGNGKSDVLWRNTSTGAMTVWLMNGTTVASSGSPGSIGLEWQHQPAN
;
A
#
# COMPACT_ATOMS: atom_id res chain seq x y z
N MET A 1 31.60 75.30 21.80
CA MET A 1 30.66 76.09 22.65
C MET A 1 29.32 75.38 22.61
N LEU A 2 28.68 74.92 23.69
CA LEU A 2 29.06 74.67 25.10
C LEU A 2 28.59 73.22 25.43
N ASN A 3 29.37 72.40 26.15
CA ASN A 3 29.10 71.97 27.55
C ASN A 3 27.61 71.77 27.90
N THR A 4 27.17 70.60 28.37
CA THR A 4 27.57 70.03 29.68
C THR A 4 27.71 68.49 29.76
N LYS A 5 28.58 68.04 30.67
CA LYS A 5 28.79 66.64 31.12
C LYS A 5 28.04 66.34 32.43
N ALA A 6 28.13 65.07 32.86
CA ALA A 6 28.05 64.54 34.24
C ALA A 6 26.70 63.92 34.68
N GLN A 7 26.63 62.85 35.50
CA GLN A 7 27.67 61.90 35.97
C GLN A 7 27.04 60.58 36.52
N LEU A 8 27.71 59.46 36.23
CA LEU A 8 28.13 58.31 37.10
C LEU A 8 27.24 57.70 38.22
N GLY A 9 27.30 56.36 38.29
CA GLY A 9 26.98 55.50 39.45
C GLY A 9 26.51 54.07 39.03
N SER A 10 27.36 53.07 38.71
CA SER A 10 28.15 52.15 39.59
C SER A 10 27.35 51.56 40.76
N TYR A 11 27.25 50.24 41.03
CA TYR A 11 27.99 49.00 40.67
C TYR A 11 27.01 47.78 40.67
N GLY A 12 27.32 46.52 40.29
CA GLY A 12 28.48 45.90 39.63
C GLY A 12 28.70 44.39 39.97
N LEU A 13 28.66 43.49 38.97
CA LEU A 13 28.94 42.02 38.96
C LEU A 13 28.01 41.07 39.78
N GLY A 14 27.52 39.98 39.16
CA GLY A 14 26.80 38.90 39.90
C GLY A 14 26.07 37.76 39.15
N ILE A 15 26.70 37.10 38.16
CA ILE A 15 26.62 35.66 37.79
C ILE A 15 25.27 34.86 37.90
N LEU A 16 24.88 34.19 36.78
CA LEU A 16 23.92 33.07 36.62
C LEU A 16 22.41 33.27 36.93
N LYS A 17 21.55 33.33 35.90
CA LYS A 17 20.76 32.19 35.36
C LYS A 17 19.63 32.61 34.40
N ASP A 18 19.45 31.78 33.37
CA ASP A 18 18.22 31.40 32.66
C ASP A 18 17.33 32.43 31.89
N LEU A 19 17.03 31.99 30.66
CA LEU A 19 15.81 32.20 29.86
C LEU A 19 15.55 33.49 29.02
N LEU A 20 15.68 33.25 27.69
CA LEU A 20 14.64 33.40 26.66
C LEU A 20 14.64 34.62 25.69
N VAL A 21 14.36 34.26 24.43
CA VAL A 21 13.96 35.06 23.25
C VAL A 21 15.02 35.92 22.54
N ALA A 22 15.53 35.38 21.44
CA ALA A 22 16.08 36.14 20.32
C ALA A 22 15.16 35.99 19.10
N CYS A 23 14.90 37.07 18.35
CA CYS A 23 14.22 37.00 17.05
C CYS A 23 15.24 37.07 15.91
N MET A 24 15.05 36.20 14.92
CA MET A 24 15.92 36.06 13.74
C MET A 24 15.68 37.17 12.71
N ILE A 25 16.75 37.55 12.00
CA ILE A 25 16.69 37.89 10.58
C ILE A 25 17.85 37.15 9.91
N VAL A 26 17.54 36.21 9.01
CA VAL A 26 18.52 35.61 8.08
C VAL A 26 17.92 35.67 6.68
N LEU A 27 18.72 36.19 5.75
CA LEU A 27 18.37 36.42 4.36
C LEU A 27 18.57 35.13 3.55
N PHE A 28 17.52 34.58 2.94
CA PHE A 28 17.64 33.42 2.05
C PHE A 28 17.98 33.85 0.62
N VAL A 29 19.04 33.25 0.06
CA VAL A 29 19.34 33.28 -1.38
C VAL A 29 18.70 32.05 -2.01
N VAL A 30 17.95 32.25 -3.10
CA VAL A 30 17.28 31.17 -3.81
C VAL A 30 18.28 30.45 -4.72
N MET A 31 18.51 29.16 -4.45
CA MET A 31 18.94 28.19 -5.46
C MET A 31 17.81 27.20 -5.67
N SER A 32 17.38 27.07 -6.92
CA SER A 32 16.30 26.17 -7.32
C SER A 32 16.80 24.75 -7.51
N SER A 33 16.50 23.88 -6.55
CA SER A 33 16.43 22.43 -6.75
C SER A 33 15.01 21.99 -6.44
N SER A 34 14.32 21.43 -7.44
CA SER A 34 12.99 20.84 -7.27
C SER A 34 13.04 19.68 -6.28
N LEU A 35 12.45 19.87 -5.11
CA LEU A 35 12.34 18.86 -4.06
C LEU A 35 10.88 18.42 -3.96
N VAL A 36 10.59 17.20 -4.42
CA VAL A 36 9.40 16.47 -4.01
C VAL A 36 9.74 15.81 -2.68
N THR A 37 9.08 16.24 -1.60
CA THR A 37 9.24 15.65 -0.27
C THR A 37 8.20 14.56 -0.08
N ALA A 38 8.56 13.31 -0.39
CA ALA A 38 7.95 12.16 0.25
C ALA A 38 8.50 12.14 1.70
N GLY A 39 7.62 12.30 2.69
CA GLY A 39 8.03 12.63 4.07
C GLY A 39 7.50 11.67 5.13
N ASP A 40 6.19 11.35 5.06
CA ASP A 40 5.48 10.73 6.20
C ASP A 40 4.95 9.30 5.92
N GLU A 41 4.95 8.84 4.65
CA GLU A 41 4.45 7.50 4.26
C GLU A 41 5.54 6.40 4.21
N ILE A 42 6.81 6.79 4.09
CA ILE A 42 7.95 5.89 3.97
C ILE A 42 8.80 5.96 5.24
N THR A 43 9.11 4.82 5.83
CA THR A 43 9.89 4.71 7.07
C THR A 43 11.12 3.84 6.87
N ARG A 44 12.30 4.28 7.31
CA ARG A 44 13.49 3.41 7.31
C ARG A 44 13.41 2.39 8.45
N VAL A 45 13.80 1.16 8.18
CA VAL A 45 13.88 0.06 9.16
C VAL A 45 15.29 -0.54 9.31
N SER A 46 16.25 -0.19 8.44
CA SER A 46 17.69 -0.38 8.64
C SER A 46 18.27 0.59 9.69
N LEU A 47 17.67 0.57 10.87
CA LEU A 47 18.02 1.40 12.02
C LEU A 47 18.57 0.52 13.15
N SER A 48 19.37 1.12 14.03
CA SER A 48 19.67 0.55 15.35
C SER A 48 18.49 0.71 16.32
N SER A 49 18.51 0.01 17.45
CA SER A 49 17.52 0.13 18.53
C SER A 49 17.41 1.52 19.20
N PHE A 50 18.20 2.49 18.75
CA PHE A 50 18.14 3.91 19.17
C PHE A 50 17.72 4.85 18.02
N GLY A 51 17.24 4.30 16.90
CA GLY A 51 16.83 5.07 15.72
C GLY A 51 17.99 5.62 14.87
N VAL A 52 19.24 5.20 15.12
CA VAL A 52 20.41 5.62 14.33
C VAL A 52 20.53 4.75 13.08
N GLU A 53 20.69 5.40 11.93
CA GLU A 53 20.94 4.83 10.59
C GLU A 53 22.13 3.84 10.55
N GLY A 54 22.00 2.79 9.74
CA GLY A 54 23.10 1.87 9.44
C GLY A 54 24.25 2.53 8.68
N ASN A 55 25.49 2.30 9.11
CA ASN A 55 26.69 2.85 8.47
C ASN A 55 27.21 2.02 7.27
N GLY A 56 26.36 1.20 6.66
CA GLY A 56 26.71 0.25 5.61
C GLY A 56 25.48 -0.29 4.88
N ILE A 57 25.72 -0.88 3.70
CA ILE A 57 24.70 -1.39 2.78
C ILE A 57 23.81 -2.43 3.49
N SER A 58 22.49 -2.27 3.35
CA SER A 58 21.46 -3.21 3.79
C SER A 58 20.62 -3.65 2.57
N GLU A 59 20.35 -4.95 2.46
CA GLU A 59 19.68 -5.56 1.30
C GLU A 59 18.88 -6.83 1.67
N SER A 60 18.16 -7.36 0.67
CA SER A 60 17.38 -8.61 0.77
C SER A 60 16.37 -8.62 1.92
N PRO A 61 15.40 -7.68 1.94
CA PRO A 61 14.39 -7.62 2.98
C PRO A 61 13.41 -8.80 2.92
N ALA A 62 12.88 -9.18 4.08
CA ALA A 62 11.74 -10.08 4.25
C ALA A 62 10.81 -9.53 5.34
N PHE A 63 9.53 -9.87 5.28
CA PHE A 63 8.48 -9.29 6.14
C PHE A 63 7.64 -10.37 6.83
N SER A 64 7.26 -10.17 8.09
CA SER A 64 6.23 -10.99 8.73
C SER A 64 4.83 -10.67 8.19
N ALA A 65 3.89 -11.60 8.31
CA ALA A 65 2.56 -11.49 7.71
C ALA A 65 1.73 -10.32 8.31
N ASP A 66 1.98 -9.97 9.57
CA ASP A 66 1.39 -8.81 10.28
C ASP A 66 2.12 -7.48 10.00
N GLY A 67 3.14 -7.48 9.13
CA GLY A 67 3.93 -6.29 8.83
C GLY A 67 4.75 -5.76 10.02
N ARG A 68 4.94 -6.52 11.11
CA ARG A 68 5.64 -6.06 12.31
C ARG A 68 7.16 -6.22 12.25
N TYR A 69 7.64 -7.37 11.81
CA TYR A 69 9.06 -7.73 11.83
C TYR A 69 9.64 -7.67 10.42
N VAL A 70 10.66 -6.84 10.22
CA VAL A 70 11.45 -6.82 8.98
C VAL A 70 12.78 -7.51 9.24
N ALA A 71 13.10 -8.53 8.45
CA ALA A 71 14.42 -9.13 8.42
C ALA A 71 15.22 -8.65 7.20
N PHE A 72 16.54 -8.49 7.32
CA PHE A 72 17.39 -8.04 6.22
C PHE A 72 18.86 -8.39 6.46
N SER A 73 19.65 -8.49 5.38
CA SER A 73 21.10 -8.62 5.43
C SER A 73 21.74 -7.23 5.47
N SER A 74 22.81 -7.02 6.26
CA SER A 74 23.51 -5.73 6.28
C SER A 74 25.00 -5.87 6.58
N ALA A 75 25.80 -4.98 6.01
CA ALA A 75 27.22 -4.75 6.33
C ALA A 75 27.43 -3.65 7.39
N ALA A 76 26.35 -3.08 7.95
CA ALA A 76 26.41 -1.99 8.91
C ALA A 76 26.81 -2.46 10.32
N THR A 77 27.95 -1.96 10.80
CA THR A 77 28.59 -2.33 12.08
C THR A 77 27.99 -1.67 13.32
N ASN A 78 26.96 -0.82 13.14
CA ASN A 78 26.36 -0.02 14.20
C ASN A 78 24.87 -0.30 14.46
N LEU A 79 24.26 -1.26 13.75
CA LEU A 79 22.85 -1.63 13.96
C LEU A 79 22.60 -2.27 15.33
N VAL A 80 23.59 -2.97 15.88
CA VAL A 80 23.54 -3.55 17.24
C VAL A 80 24.85 -3.32 17.97
N SER A 81 24.78 -3.20 19.29
CA SER A 81 25.98 -3.14 20.14
C SER A 81 26.74 -4.47 20.11
N GLY A 82 28.05 -4.43 19.89
CA GLY A 82 28.91 -5.61 19.92
C GLY A 82 29.03 -6.34 18.58
N ASP A 83 28.50 -5.77 17.49
CA ASP A 83 28.94 -6.16 16.18
C ASP A 83 30.41 -5.74 15.96
N THR A 84 31.25 -6.71 15.62
CA THR A 84 32.72 -6.62 15.65
C THR A 84 33.42 -7.53 14.64
N ASN A 85 32.67 -8.33 13.85
CA ASN A 85 33.26 -9.28 12.89
C ASN A 85 33.65 -8.61 11.56
N GLY A 86 33.05 -7.46 11.22
CA GLY A 86 33.21 -6.80 9.92
C GLY A 86 32.69 -7.64 8.76
N LYS A 87 31.62 -8.41 8.99
CA LYS A 87 30.96 -9.30 8.01
C LYS A 87 29.58 -8.76 7.66
N TRP A 88 29.00 -9.34 6.62
CA TRP A 88 27.54 -9.26 6.44
C TRP A 88 26.86 -10.10 7.50
N ASP A 89 25.88 -9.52 8.17
CA ASP A 89 25.06 -10.14 9.20
C ASP A 89 23.58 -10.00 8.86
N VAL A 90 22.75 -10.90 9.40
CA VAL A 90 21.29 -10.83 9.24
C VAL A 90 20.69 -10.26 10.50
N PHE A 91 19.82 -9.26 10.32
CA PHE A 91 19.16 -8.53 11.38
C PHE A 91 17.64 -8.69 11.27
N VAL A 92 16.95 -8.51 12.39
CA VAL A 92 15.50 -8.30 12.46
C VAL A 92 15.20 -7.04 13.25
N HIS A 93 14.45 -6.14 12.63
CA HIS A 93 13.88 -4.94 13.23
C HIS A 93 12.40 -5.19 13.57
N ASP A 94 12.02 -4.94 14.83
CA ASP A 94 10.64 -4.95 15.29
C ASP A 94 10.07 -3.53 15.20
N ARG A 95 9.24 -3.27 14.18
CA ARG A 95 8.64 -1.95 13.93
C ARG A 95 7.75 -1.46 15.07
N GLN A 96 7.23 -2.35 15.93
CA GLN A 96 6.37 -1.97 17.05
C GLN A 96 7.19 -1.45 18.24
N THR A 97 8.39 -1.99 18.46
CA THR A 97 9.25 -1.63 19.61
C THR A 97 10.46 -0.78 19.22
N GLY A 98 10.75 -0.66 17.92
CA GLY A 98 11.96 -0.04 17.38
C GLY A 98 13.23 -0.87 17.60
N GLN A 99 13.12 -2.10 18.13
CA GLN A 99 14.28 -2.92 18.50
C GLN A 99 14.88 -3.64 17.30
N THR A 100 16.19 -3.47 17.09
CA THR A 100 16.98 -4.25 16.10
C THR A 100 17.82 -5.32 16.79
N THR A 101 17.83 -6.52 16.23
CA THR A 101 18.54 -7.68 16.76
C THR A 101 19.24 -8.45 15.65
N ARG A 102 20.51 -8.86 15.88
CA ARG A 102 21.22 -9.78 14.97
C ARG A 102 20.76 -11.22 15.18
N VAL A 103 20.50 -11.94 14.09
CA VAL A 103 20.06 -13.35 14.07
C VAL A 103 21.07 -14.31 13.43
N SER A 104 22.06 -13.79 12.67
CA SER A 104 23.27 -14.52 12.24
C SER A 104 24.25 -14.75 13.41
N ARG A 105 23.78 -15.52 14.39
CA ARG A 105 24.52 -15.89 15.59
C ARG A 105 24.23 -17.33 15.96
N SER A 106 25.13 -17.96 16.70
CA SER A 106 24.91 -19.31 17.22
C SER A 106 23.93 -19.35 18.39
N SER A 107 23.50 -20.55 18.77
CA SER A 107 22.66 -20.80 19.96
C SER A 107 23.31 -20.34 21.28
N ALA A 108 24.61 -20.01 21.28
CA ALA A 108 25.33 -19.41 22.42
C ALA A 108 25.43 -17.87 22.32
N GLY A 109 24.80 -17.25 21.32
CA GLY A 109 24.82 -15.80 21.08
C GLY A 109 26.08 -15.29 20.36
N ILE A 110 26.97 -16.17 19.89
CA ILE A 110 28.22 -15.78 19.21
C ILE A 110 27.92 -15.43 17.74
N GLN A 111 28.41 -14.28 17.26
CA GLN A 111 28.23 -13.82 15.88
C GLN A 111 28.89 -14.75 14.84
N GLY A 112 28.38 -14.74 13.61
CA GLY A 112 28.99 -15.44 12.47
C GLY A 112 30.45 -15.03 12.25
N ASP A 113 31.29 -16.00 11.87
CA ASP A 113 32.70 -15.77 11.51
C ASP A 113 32.92 -15.37 10.03
N HIS A 114 31.89 -15.58 9.19
CA HIS A 114 31.83 -15.19 7.77
C HIS A 114 30.46 -14.56 7.43
N ASP A 115 30.32 -14.12 6.19
CA ASP A 115 29.15 -13.38 5.70
C ASP A 115 27.86 -14.22 5.73
N SER A 116 26.77 -13.56 6.17
CA SER A 116 25.38 -14.00 6.06
C SER A 116 24.64 -13.00 5.19
N ARG A 117 24.39 -13.35 3.91
CA ARG A 117 23.95 -12.36 2.90
C ARG A 117 22.92 -12.88 1.89
N ASP A 118 23.10 -14.09 1.36
CA ASP A 118 22.45 -14.58 0.13
C ASP A 118 20.98 -15.06 0.31
N GLY A 119 20.15 -14.18 0.90
CA GLY A 119 18.70 -14.34 1.07
C GLY A 119 18.27 -14.56 2.52
N VAL A 120 17.10 -14.00 2.85
CA VAL A 120 16.45 -14.03 4.18
C VAL A 120 14.95 -14.29 3.98
N SER A 121 14.32 -15.02 4.89
CA SER A 121 12.87 -15.28 4.91
C SER A 121 12.36 -15.41 6.35
N LEU A 122 11.07 -15.10 6.58
CA LEU A 122 10.42 -15.04 7.89
C LEU A 122 9.17 -15.93 7.94
N SER A 123 8.92 -16.56 9.09
CA SER A 123 7.60 -17.10 9.41
C SER A 123 6.55 -15.99 9.60
N ALA A 124 5.26 -16.31 9.52
CA ALA A 124 4.18 -15.32 9.55
C ALA A 124 4.15 -14.48 10.85
N ASP A 125 4.50 -15.10 11.97
CA ASP A 125 4.65 -14.47 13.29
C ASP A 125 6.03 -13.79 13.51
N GLY A 126 6.90 -13.85 12.49
CA GLY A 126 8.28 -13.38 12.53
C GLY A 126 9.19 -14.12 13.51
N ARG A 127 8.79 -15.28 14.06
CA ARG A 127 9.57 -16.03 15.06
C ARG A 127 10.81 -16.70 14.46
N TYR A 128 10.63 -17.39 13.34
CA TYR A 128 11.69 -18.15 12.68
C TYR A 128 12.24 -17.32 11.51
N VAL A 129 13.57 -17.16 11.48
CA VAL A 129 14.27 -16.49 10.39
C VAL A 129 15.12 -17.53 9.67
N ALA A 130 14.82 -17.80 8.40
CA ALA A 130 15.67 -18.60 7.53
C ALA A 130 16.64 -17.70 6.76
N PHE A 131 17.91 -18.06 6.68
CA PHE A 131 18.92 -17.26 5.97
C PHE A 131 20.09 -18.10 5.45
N ALA A 132 20.77 -17.59 4.42
CA ALA A 132 21.99 -18.19 3.89
C ALA A 132 23.26 -17.57 4.53
N SER A 133 24.23 -18.40 4.89
CA SER A 133 25.50 -17.94 5.49
C SER A 133 26.67 -18.87 5.21
N ARG A 134 27.87 -18.29 5.10
CA ARG A 134 29.16 -19.01 4.98
C ARG A 134 29.81 -19.29 6.34
N ALA A 135 29.15 -18.92 7.43
CA ALA A 135 29.74 -18.92 8.76
C ALA A 135 29.81 -20.34 9.36
N SER A 136 31.00 -20.77 9.72
CA SER A 136 31.30 -22.15 10.17
C SER A 136 30.84 -22.43 11.61
N ASN A 137 30.47 -21.36 12.34
CA ASN A 137 30.26 -21.35 13.78
C ASN A 137 28.81 -21.08 14.24
N LEU A 138 27.84 -21.00 13.31
CA LEU A 138 26.44 -20.71 13.63
C LEU A 138 25.67 -21.90 14.20
N ALA A 139 26.00 -23.11 13.76
CA ALA A 139 25.45 -24.36 14.28
C ALA A 139 26.58 -25.23 14.87
N THR A 140 26.31 -26.52 15.11
CA THR A 140 27.36 -27.53 15.32
C THR A 140 28.36 -27.47 14.16
N PRO A 141 29.67 -27.24 14.41
CA PRO A 141 30.63 -27.06 13.32
C PRO A 141 30.61 -28.21 12.32
N ASN A 142 30.59 -27.86 11.03
CA ASN A 142 30.70 -28.82 9.94
C ASN A 142 32.19 -28.99 9.56
N PRO A 143 32.91 -30.04 10.02
CA PRO A 143 34.32 -30.23 9.66
C PRO A 143 34.54 -30.60 8.19
N GLN A 144 33.48 -30.77 7.39
CA GLN A 144 33.57 -31.02 5.95
C GLN A 144 33.43 -29.74 5.12
N ASP A 145 32.85 -28.65 5.63
CA ASP A 145 32.88 -27.36 4.92
C ASP A 145 34.23 -26.67 5.09
N ILE A 146 35.16 -27.06 4.24
CA ILE A 146 36.47 -26.42 4.05
C ILE A 146 36.43 -25.30 3.00
N SER A 147 35.25 -25.02 2.45
CA SER A 147 35.02 -24.14 1.30
C SER A 147 34.38 -22.79 1.67
N TYR A 148 33.80 -22.67 2.87
CA TYR A 148 32.94 -21.54 3.25
C TYR A 148 31.79 -21.38 2.26
N ASN A 149 31.12 -22.48 1.94
CA ASN A 149 29.94 -22.44 1.08
C ASN A 149 28.78 -21.81 1.84
N ASP A 150 27.88 -21.13 1.14
CA ASP A 150 26.63 -20.68 1.73
C ASP A 150 25.77 -21.90 2.11
N ASP A 151 25.42 -22.00 3.39
CA ASP A 151 24.52 -22.99 3.97
C ASP A 151 23.26 -22.31 4.50
N ILE A 152 22.14 -23.04 4.54
CA ILE A 152 20.86 -22.53 5.07
C ILE A 152 20.79 -22.78 6.58
N PHE A 153 20.55 -21.72 7.34
CA PHE A 153 20.31 -21.74 8.78
C PHE A 153 18.92 -21.21 9.11
N ILE A 154 18.38 -21.62 10.26
CA ILE A 154 17.15 -21.08 10.86
C ILE A 154 17.45 -20.65 12.29
N HIS A 155 17.16 -19.38 12.60
CA HIS A 155 17.18 -18.85 13.97
C HIS A 155 15.75 -18.76 14.52
N ASP A 156 15.48 -19.39 15.66
CA ASP A 156 14.27 -19.19 16.45
C ASP A 156 14.48 -18.02 17.41
N ARG A 157 13.87 -16.87 17.13
CA ARG A 157 14.03 -15.64 17.92
C ARG A 157 13.48 -15.75 19.35
N VAL A 158 12.60 -16.71 19.64
CA VAL A 158 12.01 -16.92 20.97
C VAL A 158 12.91 -17.78 21.85
N THR A 159 13.48 -18.86 21.31
CA THR A 159 14.38 -19.75 22.08
C THR A 159 15.85 -19.38 21.97
N GLY A 160 16.23 -18.55 20.98
CA GLY A 160 17.60 -18.18 20.65
C GLY A 160 18.38 -19.28 19.94
N GLN A 161 17.76 -20.40 19.58
CA GLN A 161 18.43 -21.51 18.91
C GLN A 161 18.67 -21.24 17.42
N THR A 162 19.85 -21.60 16.94
CA THR A 162 20.23 -21.61 15.52
C THR A 162 20.55 -23.04 15.10
N VAL A 163 19.92 -23.48 14.01
CA VAL A 163 20.11 -24.83 13.44
C VAL A 163 20.35 -24.73 11.93
N GLN A 164 21.15 -25.64 11.39
CA GLN A 164 21.31 -25.78 9.94
C GLN A 164 20.14 -26.59 9.36
N ALA A 165 19.54 -26.10 8.28
CA ALA A 165 18.43 -26.75 7.57
C ALA A 165 18.83 -27.32 6.19
N SER A 166 20.01 -26.96 5.71
CA SER A 166 20.70 -27.55 4.54
C SER A 166 21.30 -28.92 4.91
N VAL A 167 20.43 -29.85 5.32
CA VAL A 167 20.80 -31.19 5.80
C VAL A 167 20.09 -32.30 5.03
N THR A 168 20.66 -33.51 5.03
CA THR A 168 20.02 -34.73 4.49
C THR A 168 18.89 -35.20 5.39
N SER A 169 18.09 -36.15 4.92
CA SER A 169 17.07 -36.84 5.77
C SER A 169 17.66 -37.66 6.94
N THR A 170 18.98 -37.82 7.03
CA THR A 170 19.69 -38.43 8.17
C THR A 170 20.35 -37.41 9.10
N GLY A 171 20.22 -36.11 8.80
CA GLY A 171 20.85 -35.03 9.57
C GLY A 171 22.32 -34.77 9.23
N GLU A 172 22.85 -35.35 8.14
CA GLU A 172 24.18 -35.00 7.62
C GLU A 172 24.13 -33.65 6.90
N PHE A 173 25.23 -32.88 6.93
CA PHE A 173 25.29 -31.58 6.25
C PHE A 173 25.32 -31.71 4.72
N GLY A 174 24.82 -30.70 4.02
CA GLY A 174 24.99 -30.57 2.57
C GLY A 174 26.45 -30.52 2.16
N ASN A 175 26.78 -31.09 0.99
CA ASN A 175 28.14 -31.11 0.44
C ASN A 175 28.37 -30.09 -0.70
N GLY A 176 27.42 -29.18 -0.93
CA GLY A 176 27.48 -28.15 -1.96
C GLY A 176 26.75 -26.87 -1.54
N ARG A 177 27.00 -25.79 -2.28
CA ARG A 177 26.47 -24.46 -1.94
C ARG A 177 24.94 -24.42 -2.03
N SER A 178 24.31 -23.80 -1.05
CA SER A 178 22.88 -23.57 -0.90
C SER A 178 22.56 -22.06 -0.84
N GLY A 179 21.31 -21.65 -1.03
CA GLY A 179 20.94 -20.23 -0.93
C GLY A 179 19.44 -19.99 -1.15
N ASN A 180 19.02 -18.72 -1.05
CA ASN A 180 17.65 -18.27 -1.26
C ASN A 180 16.60 -19.12 -0.53
N PRO A 181 16.60 -19.17 0.81
CA PRO A 181 15.59 -19.89 1.56
C PRO A 181 14.23 -19.16 1.52
N SER A 182 13.14 -19.93 1.48
CA SER A 182 11.78 -19.47 1.82
C SER A 182 11.18 -20.42 2.87
N ILE A 183 10.56 -19.89 3.92
CA ILE A 183 10.08 -20.65 5.10
C ILE A 183 8.55 -20.50 5.26
N SER A 184 7.87 -21.56 5.69
CA SER A 184 6.43 -21.56 5.92
C SER A 184 6.01 -20.67 7.10
N ASP A 185 4.73 -20.31 7.14
CA ASP A 185 4.10 -19.43 8.14
C ASP A 185 4.29 -19.94 9.58
N ASP A 186 4.31 -21.27 9.76
CA ASP A 186 4.51 -21.98 11.03
C ASP A 186 5.99 -22.31 11.33
N GLY A 187 6.89 -21.96 10.40
CA GLY A 187 8.32 -22.22 10.44
C GLY A 187 8.74 -23.69 10.32
N GLN A 188 7.83 -24.62 9.97
CA GLN A 188 8.14 -26.06 9.97
C GLN A 188 8.73 -26.58 8.65
N VAL A 189 8.49 -25.89 7.53
CA VAL A 189 8.99 -26.26 6.21
C VAL A 189 9.87 -25.15 5.67
N VAL A 190 11.02 -25.49 5.11
CA VAL A 190 11.90 -24.54 4.41
C VAL A 190 12.27 -25.09 3.04
N ALA A 191 12.04 -24.29 2.01
CA ALA A 191 12.51 -24.52 0.65
C ALA A 191 13.78 -23.72 0.40
N PHE A 192 14.72 -24.26 -0.38
CA PHE A 192 15.97 -23.60 -0.74
C PHE A 192 16.55 -24.18 -2.03
N ARG A 193 17.39 -23.42 -2.74
CA ARG A 193 18.18 -23.97 -3.86
C ARG A 193 19.51 -24.53 -3.35
N SER A 194 19.99 -25.62 -3.93
CA SER A 194 21.32 -26.15 -3.64
C SER A 194 21.95 -26.88 -4.82
N THR A 195 23.27 -26.97 -4.81
CA THR A 195 24.10 -27.82 -5.68
C THR A 195 24.59 -29.09 -4.96
N SER A 196 24.17 -29.30 -3.71
CA SER A 196 24.52 -30.50 -2.92
C SER A 196 24.05 -31.79 -3.59
N THR A 197 24.94 -32.78 -3.65
CA THR A 197 24.72 -34.08 -4.30
C THR A 197 24.38 -35.20 -3.30
N ASN A 198 24.21 -34.88 -2.02
CA ASN A 198 23.99 -35.86 -0.93
C ASN A 198 22.62 -35.75 -0.24
N PHE A 199 21.78 -34.76 -0.58
CA PHE A 199 20.43 -34.64 0.00
C PHE A 199 19.46 -35.74 -0.45
N ASP A 200 19.67 -36.33 -1.62
CA ASP A 200 19.02 -37.55 -2.07
C ASP A 200 20.06 -38.63 -2.43
N ALA A 201 19.67 -39.90 -2.35
CA ALA A 201 20.57 -41.06 -2.51
C ALA A 201 21.08 -41.27 -3.95
N THR A 202 20.83 -40.31 -4.83
CA THR A 202 21.12 -40.33 -6.27
C THR A 202 22.25 -39.38 -6.59
N GLN A 203 23.46 -39.90 -6.78
CA GLN A 203 24.60 -39.09 -7.22
C GLN A 203 24.34 -38.51 -8.62
N GLY A 204 23.87 -37.27 -8.67
CA GLY A 204 23.26 -36.67 -9.86
C GLY A 204 23.42 -35.17 -9.97
N THR A 205 24.52 -34.75 -10.60
CA THR A 205 24.83 -33.42 -11.17
C THR A 205 24.98 -32.23 -10.19
N LEU A 206 25.84 -31.28 -10.57
CA LEU A 206 26.07 -30.00 -9.86
C LEU A 206 25.09 -28.89 -10.30
N LEU A 207 23.91 -29.27 -10.80
CA LEU A 207 22.87 -28.31 -11.20
C LEU A 207 22.20 -27.70 -9.98
N TRP A 208 21.84 -26.43 -10.05
CA TRP A 208 20.98 -25.83 -9.04
C TRP A 208 19.62 -26.52 -9.05
N SER A 209 19.31 -27.19 -7.93
CA SER A 209 18.07 -27.91 -7.72
C SER A 209 17.31 -27.32 -6.54
N ILE A 210 15.98 -27.41 -6.55
CA ILE A 210 15.15 -26.96 -5.44
C ILE A 210 14.98 -28.11 -4.46
N PHE A 211 15.29 -27.87 -3.19
CA PHE A 211 15.12 -28.80 -2.09
C PHE A 211 14.15 -28.24 -1.06
N VAL A 212 13.50 -29.13 -0.32
CA VAL A 212 12.62 -28.81 0.79
C VAL A 212 12.99 -29.67 1.99
N HIS A 213 13.21 -29.04 3.13
CA HIS A 213 13.42 -29.70 4.42
C HIS A 213 12.22 -29.46 5.35
N ASN A 214 11.60 -30.54 5.82
CA ASN A 214 10.56 -30.51 6.82
C ASN A 214 11.17 -30.79 8.21
N ARG A 215 11.15 -29.78 9.08
CA ARG A 215 11.78 -29.80 10.40
C ARG A 215 11.05 -30.66 11.42
N THR A 216 9.76 -30.92 11.20
CA THR A 216 8.94 -31.80 12.05
C THR A 216 9.24 -33.27 11.78
N THR A 217 9.44 -33.65 10.52
CA THR A 217 9.72 -35.05 10.13
C THR A 217 11.21 -35.35 9.97
N GLY A 218 12.06 -34.32 9.86
CA GLY A 218 13.47 -34.41 9.51
C GLY A 218 13.72 -34.71 8.02
N GLN A 219 12.68 -34.79 7.19
CA GLN A 219 12.79 -35.23 5.81
C GLN A 219 13.26 -34.10 4.89
N THR A 220 14.28 -34.36 4.08
CA THR A 220 14.72 -33.52 2.97
C THR A 220 14.42 -34.19 1.63
N ILE A 221 13.77 -33.48 0.71
CA ILE A 221 13.47 -33.95 -0.65
C ILE A 221 13.85 -32.93 -1.72
N ARG A 222 14.22 -33.41 -2.92
CA ARG A 222 14.27 -32.56 -4.12
C ARG A 222 12.86 -32.33 -4.65
N ALA A 223 12.49 -31.06 -4.85
CA ALA A 223 11.22 -30.62 -5.41
C ALA A 223 11.30 -30.34 -6.92
N SER A 224 12.48 -30.00 -7.45
CA SER A 224 12.69 -29.85 -8.91
C SER A 224 12.75 -31.21 -9.62
N LYS A 225 11.60 -31.86 -9.74
CA LYS A 225 11.39 -33.17 -10.38
C LYS A 225 10.05 -33.23 -11.11
N SER A 226 9.90 -34.18 -12.02
CA SER A 226 8.66 -34.48 -12.73
C SER A 226 7.73 -35.42 -11.94
N ASN A 227 6.51 -35.60 -12.44
CA ASN A 227 5.49 -36.47 -11.85
C ASN A 227 5.85 -37.98 -11.91
N SER A 228 6.86 -38.34 -12.71
CA SER A 228 7.47 -39.68 -12.75
C SER A 228 8.71 -39.81 -11.86
N GLY A 229 9.08 -38.76 -11.11
CA GLY A 229 10.24 -38.72 -10.22
C GLY A 229 11.57 -38.40 -10.90
N GLN A 230 11.58 -38.00 -12.17
CA GLN A 230 12.82 -37.60 -12.85
C GLN A 230 13.23 -36.18 -12.44
N PHE A 231 14.46 -35.99 -11.98
CA PHE A 231 14.97 -34.67 -11.60
C PHE A 231 15.14 -33.73 -12.81
N SER A 232 15.10 -32.42 -12.53
CA SER A 232 15.44 -31.33 -13.45
C SER A 232 16.74 -31.59 -14.22
N ASN A 233 16.70 -31.47 -15.55
CA ASN A 233 17.86 -31.58 -16.44
C ASN A 233 18.60 -30.26 -16.71
N GLY A 234 18.15 -29.15 -16.10
CA GLY A 234 18.79 -27.84 -16.09
C GLY A 234 18.64 -27.13 -14.75
N ASP A 235 19.22 -25.94 -14.64
CA ASP A 235 19.18 -25.16 -13.39
C ASP A 235 17.75 -24.72 -13.02
N SER A 236 17.45 -24.80 -11.73
CA SER A 236 16.24 -24.32 -11.08
C SER A 236 16.63 -23.34 -9.98
N LEU A 237 16.15 -22.08 -10.05
CA LEU A 237 16.82 -20.95 -9.40
C LEU A 237 15.95 -20.16 -8.42
N ALA A 238 15.14 -19.21 -8.92
CA ALA A 238 14.23 -18.43 -8.08
C ALA A 238 13.12 -19.36 -7.57
N LEU A 239 12.78 -19.27 -6.30
CA LEU A 239 11.80 -20.12 -5.63
C LEU A 239 11.01 -19.33 -4.59
N ASP A 240 9.81 -19.83 -4.30
CA ASP A 240 9.03 -19.42 -3.13
C ASP A 240 8.21 -20.61 -2.59
N LEU A 241 7.86 -20.56 -1.30
CA LEU A 241 7.13 -21.59 -0.57
C LEU A 241 5.83 -20.97 -0.04
N SER A 242 4.69 -21.61 -0.28
CA SER A 242 3.42 -21.14 0.26
C SER A 242 3.44 -21.15 1.79
N GLY A 243 2.78 -20.18 2.41
CA GLY A 243 2.68 -20.04 3.87
C GLY A 243 2.24 -21.32 4.59
N ASN A 244 1.31 -22.09 4.00
CA ASN A 244 0.87 -23.39 4.52
C ASN A 244 1.91 -24.53 4.41
N GLY A 245 3.08 -24.30 3.81
CA GLY A 245 4.17 -25.26 3.66
C GLY A 245 3.94 -26.38 2.64
N GLN A 246 2.92 -26.29 1.79
CA GLN A 246 2.50 -27.39 0.89
C GLN A 246 2.91 -27.21 -0.58
N VAL A 247 3.21 -26.00 -1.02
CA VAL A 247 3.40 -25.68 -2.45
C VAL A 247 4.70 -24.91 -2.63
N VAL A 248 5.56 -25.34 -3.56
CA VAL A 248 6.79 -24.62 -3.92
C VAL A 248 6.72 -24.19 -5.37
N ALA A 249 6.75 -22.88 -5.62
CA ALA A 249 6.91 -22.32 -6.95
C ALA A 249 8.39 -22.12 -7.24
N PHE A 250 8.83 -22.35 -8.49
CA PHE A 250 10.21 -22.11 -8.89
C PHE A 250 10.36 -21.88 -10.39
N SER A 251 11.37 -21.11 -10.78
CA SER A 251 11.78 -20.96 -12.18
C SER A 251 12.79 -22.04 -12.56
N SER A 252 12.67 -22.62 -13.76
CA SER A 252 13.62 -23.61 -14.28
C SER A 252 13.81 -23.51 -15.79
N VAL A 253 15.01 -23.84 -16.27
CA VAL A 253 15.30 -24.05 -17.71
C VAL A 253 15.20 -25.52 -18.14
N SER A 254 14.62 -26.37 -17.28
CA SER A 254 14.56 -27.82 -17.47
C SER A 254 13.40 -28.26 -18.35
N THR A 255 13.72 -28.91 -19.48
CA THR A 255 12.75 -29.38 -20.48
C THR A 255 12.01 -30.68 -20.09
N ASN A 256 12.28 -31.23 -18.90
CA ASN A 256 11.78 -32.55 -18.47
C ASN A 256 10.92 -32.54 -17.20
N LEU A 257 10.61 -31.36 -16.63
CA LEU A 257 9.77 -31.26 -15.43
C LEU A 257 8.29 -31.59 -15.70
N VAL A 258 7.79 -31.23 -16.89
CA VAL A 258 6.45 -31.58 -17.37
C VAL A 258 6.52 -32.08 -18.80
N SER A 259 5.53 -32.88 -19.23
CA SER A 259 5.40 -33.28 -20.63
C SER A 259 4.97 -32.11 -21.51
N GLY A 260 5.54 -32.00 -22.71
CA GLY A 260 5.17 -30.97 -23.68
C GLY A 260 5.86 -29.62 -23.49
N ASP A 261 6.80 -29.53 -22.54
CA ASP A 261 7.73 -28.39 -22.51
C ASP A 261 8.64 -28.42 -23.75
N THR A 262 8.53 -27.36 -24.55
CA THR A 262 9.04 -27.31 -25.93
C THR A 262 9.44 -25.91 -26.39
N ASN A 263 9.27 -24.87 -25.56
CA ASN A 263 9.60 -23.48 -25.92
C ASN A 263 11.11 -23.17 -25.84
N GLY A 264 11.88 -23.97 -25.08
CA GLY A 264 13.29 -23.71 -24.81
C GLY A 264 13.51 -22.43 -23.99
N LYS A 265 12.53 -22.06 -23.16
CA LYS A 265 12.53 -20.88 -22.28
C LYS A 265 12.64 -21.28 -20.83
N LYS A 266 12.96 -20.31 -19.98
CA LYS A 266 12.77 -20.47 -18.54
C LYS A 266 11.29 -20.36 -18.22
N ASP A 267 10.74 -21.39 -17.60
CA ASP A 267 9.33 -21.46 -17.22
C ASP A 267 9.16 -21.46 -15.69
N ILE A 268 7.96 -21.08 -15.23
CA ILE A 268 7.58 -21.21 -13.82
C ILE A 268 6.86 -22.55 -13.62
N PHE A 269 7.36 -23.30 -12.66
CA PHE A 269 6.80 -24.57 -12.21
C PHE A 269 6.33 -24.46 -10.77
N VAL A 270 5.38 -25.30 -10.40
CA VAL A 270 4.90 -25.48 -9.03
C VAL A 270 5.00 -26.97 -8.69
N HIS A 271 5.65 -27.30 -7.58
CA HIS A 271 5.65 -28.64 -6.99
C HIS A 271 4.76 -28.65 -5.75
N ASP A 272 3.75 -29.51 -5.77
CA ASP A 272 2.83 -29.76 -4.66
C ASP A 272 3.39 -30.90 -3.79
N LEU A 273 3.76 -30.57 -2.55
CA LEU A 273 4.46 -31.46 -1.62
C LEU A 273 3.56 -32.55 -1.02
N LEU A 274 2.24 -32.36 -1.07
CA LEU A 274 1.24 -33.31 -0.58
C LEU A 274 0.96 -34.42 -1.61
N THR A 275 0.84 -34.05 -2.89
CA THR A 275 0.51 -34.96 -4.00
C THR A 275 1.73 -35.41 -4.82
N GLY A 276 2.88 -34.76 -4.62
CA GLY A 276 4.10 -34.98 -5.39
C GLY A 276 4.01 -34.56 -6.86
N GLN A 277 2.99 -33.77 -7.24
CA GLN A 277 2.79 -33.33 -8.62
C GLN A 277 3.52 -32.02 -8.92
N THR A 278 4.10 -31.95 -10.11
CA THR A 278 4.71 -30.76 -10.71
C THR A 278 3.88 -30.29 -11.88
N THR A 279 3.52 -29.01 -11.90
CA THR A 279 2.77 -28.36 -12.98
C THR A 279 3.49 -27.09 -13.43
N ARG A 280 3.37 -26.73 -14.71
CA ARG A 280 3.81 -25.42 -15.22
C ARG A 280 2.68 -24.40 -15.04
N VAL A 281 3.03 -23.18 -14.65
CA VAL A 281 2.06 -22.07 -14.43
C VAL A 281 2.33 -20.85 -15.33
N SER A 282 3.48 -20.79 -16.02
CA SER A 282 3.74 -19.85 -17.13
C SER A 282 2.96 -20.25 -18.40
N LEU A 283 1.64 -20.31 -18.28
CA LEU A 283 0.68 -20.67 -19.32
C LEU A 283 -0.30 -19.51 -19.53
N SER A 284 -0.88 -19.40 -20.73
CA SER A 284 -2.09 -18.60 -20.94
C SER A 284 -3.34 -19.31 -20.38
N SER A 285 -4.43 -18.58 -20.15
CA SER A 285 -5.72 -19.13 -19.69
C SER A 285 -6.34 -20.18 -20.64
N ALA A 286 -5.82 -20.32 -21.86
CA ALA A 286 -6.22 -21.35 -22.81
C ALA A 286 -5.37 -22.63 -22.74
N GLY A 287 -4.29 -22.65 -21.94
CA GLY A 287 -3.37 -23.77 -21.77
C GLY A 287 -2.00 -23.71 -22.49
N PRO A 288 -1.81 -22.99 -23.62
CA PRO A 288 -0.48 -22.83 -24.23
C PRO A 288 0.56 -22.19 -23.31
N GLN A 289 1.80 -22.71 -23.39
CA GLN A 289 2.99 -22.20 -22.70
C GLN A 289 3.40 -20.79 -23.16
N GLY A 290 4.07 -20.05 -22.27
CA GLY A 290 4.73 -18.78 -22.61
C GLY A 290 5.78 -18.94 -23.72
N ASN A 291 5.92 -17.92 -24.56
CA ASN A 291 6.91 -17.84 -25.65
C ASN A 291 8.20 -17.08 -25.24
N GLY A 292 8.25 -16.52 -24.03
CA GLY A 292 9.38 -15.78 -23.44
C GLY A 292 9.78 -16.32 -22.06
N ASP A 293 10.93 -15.88 -21.57
CA ASP A 293 11.45 -16.33 -20.26
C ASP A 293 10.61 -15.75 -19.11
N SER A 294 10.28 -16.61 -18.15
CA SER A 294 9.53 -16.27 -16.94
C SER A 294 10.41 -16.43 -15.68
N ASN A 295 10.33 -15.48 -14.76
CA ASN A 295 11.23 -15.34 -13.61
C ASN A 295 10.47 -14.91 -12.34
N ASP A 296 11.14 -15.02 -11.20
CA ASP A 296 10.73 -14.46 -9.91
C ASP A 296 9.29 -14.83 -9.49
N PRO A 297 8.97 -16.13 -9.29
CA PRO A 297 7.66 -16.54 -8.84
C PRO A 297 7.48 -16.31 -7.32
N THR A 298 6.31 -15.86 -6.92
CA THR A 298 5.87 -15.75 -5.51
C THR A 298 4.47 -16.31 -5.31
N LEU A 299 4.18 -16.81 -4.10
CA LEU A 299 2.96 -17.58 -3.79
C LEU A 299 2.07 -16.88 -2.75
N SER A 300 0.75 -16.99 -2.94
CA SER A 300 -0.21 -16.79 -1.84
C SER A 300 0.00 -17.84 -0.73
N ALA A 301 -0.47 -17.56 0.48
CA ALA A 301 -0.24 -18.42 1.64
C ALA A 301 -0.88 -19.81 1.50
N ASP A 302 -1.98 -19.92 0.74
CA ASP A 302 -2.60 -21.20 0.38
C ASP A 302 -1.92 -21.92 -0.80
N GLY A 303 -1.07 -21.21 -1.55
CA GLY A 303 -0.38 -21.69 -2.75
C GLY A 303 -1.25 -21.73 -4.02
N ASN A 304 -2.46 -21.17 -4.03
CA ASN A 304 -3.36 -21.21 -5.19
C ASN A 304 -3.06 -20.13 -6.24
N LEU A 305 -2.56 -18.97 -5.83
CA LEU A 305 -2.19 -17.86 -6.70
C LEU A 305 -0.67 -17.80 -6.82
N VAL A 306 -0.16 -17.72 -8.06
CA VAL A 306 1.26 -17.55 -8.37
C VAL A 306 1.46 -16.25 -9.12
N ALA A 307 2.13 -15.27 -8.51
CA ALA A 307 2.60 -14.09 -9.22
C ALA A 307 3.99 -14.36 -9.81
N PHE A 308 4.27 -13.89 -11.01
CA PHE A 308 5.58 -14.05 -11.66
C PHE A 308 5.81 -12.97 -12.71
N SER A 309 7.05 -12.73 -13.10
CA SER A 309 7.40 -11.83 -14.19
C SER A 309 7.69 -12.61 -15.47
N SER A 310 7.34 -12.08 -16.65
CA SER A 310 7.60 -12.78 -17.93
C SER A 310 7.78 -11.84 -19.12
N TYR A 311 8.63 -12.26 -20.08
CA TYR A 311 8.76 -11.65 -21.41
C TYR A 311 7.78 -12.24 -22.44
N ALA A 312 6.79 -13.03 -22.01
CA ALA A 312 5.99 -13.86 -22.89
C ALA A 312 4.72 -13.16 -23.42
N THR A 313 4.81 -12.61 -24.63
CA THR A 313 3.76 -11.86 -25.37
C THR A 313 2.50 -12.67 -25.72
N ASN A 314 2.31 -13.86 -25.14
CA ASN A 314 1.20 -14.77 -25.44
C ASN A 314 0.51 -15.33 -24.19
N LEU A 315 0.88 -14.89 -22.99
CA LEU A 315 0.18 -15.26 -21.75
C LEU A 315 -1.22 -14.63 -21.67
N VAL A 316 -1.38 -13.43 -22.24
CA VAL A 316 -2.66 -12.73 -22.43
C VAL A 316 -2.77 -12.23 -23.88
N SER A 317 -3.98 -11.96 -24.38
CA SER A 317 -4.19 -11.64 -25.81
C SER A 317 -3.75 -10.24 -26.25
N ASN A 318 -3.55 -9.34 -25.29
CA ASN A 318 -3.32 -7.91 -25.52
C ASN A 318 -1.96 -7.47 -24.93
N ASP A 319 -0.97 -8.37 -24.94
CA ASP A 319 0.42 -8.06 -24.60
C ASP A 319 1.16 -7.69 -25.89
N THR A 320 1.45 -6.39 -26.08
CA THR A 320 2.08 -5.86 -27.30
C THR A 320 3.28 -4.94 -27.05
N ASN A 321 3.62 -4.66 -25.79
CA ASN A 321 4.72 -3.76 -25.41
C ASN A 321 6.12 -4.38 -25.61
N ILE A 322 6.21 -5.71 -25.72
CA ILE A 322 7.49 -6.48 -25.81
C ILE A 322 8.41 -6.19 -24.62
N ALA A 323 7.82 -5.92 -23.45
CA ALA A 323 8.50 -5.71 -22.19
C ALA A 323 8.40 -6.96 -21.30
N GLN A 324 9.05 -6.92 -20.14
CA GLN A 324 8.77 -7.88 -19.06
C GLN A 324 7.55 -7.36 -18.29
N ASP A 325 6.53 -8.19 -18.10
CA ASP A 325 5.32 -7.82 -17.36
C ASP A 325 5.10 -8.75 -16.15
N ILE A 326 4.31 -8.29 -15.18
CA ILE A 326 3.87 -9.11 -14.04
C ILE A 326 2.56 -9.81 -14.41
N PHE A 327 2.55 -11.12 -14.23
CA PHE A 327 1.40 -11.98 -14.44
C PHE A 327 1.01 -12.66 -13.13
N LEU A 328 -0.29 -12.95 -13.00
CA LEU A 328 -0.84 -13.77 -11.94
C LEU A 328 -1.55 -14.97 -12.56
N HIS A 329 -1.14 -16.17 -12.16
CA HIS A 329 -1.82 -17.42 -12.50
C HIS A 329 -2.62 -17.95 -11.30
N ASP A 330 -3.92 -18.08 -11.48
CA ASP A 330 -4.82 -18.78 -10.56
C ASP A 330 -4.86 -20.27 -10.92
N ARG A 331 -4.26 -21.11 -10.05
CA ARG A 331 -4.17 -22.56 -10.22
C ARG A 331 -5.51 -23.27 -10.04
N THR A 332 -6.49 -22.65 -9.38
CA THR A 332 -7.84 -23.20 -9.16
C THR A 332 -8.72 -22.97 -10.37
N LEU A 333 -8.66 -21.77 -10.96
CA LEU A 333 -9.44 -21.37 -12.14
C LEU A 333 -8.74 -21.68 -13.47
N GLY A 334 -7.42 -21.93 -13.45
CA GLY A 334 -6.60 -22.08 -14.64
C GLY A 334 -6.44 -20.77 -15.44
N GLN A 335 -6.57 -19.62 -14.79
CA GLN A 335 -6.59 -18.31 -15.44
C GLN A 335 -5.30 -17.53 -15.21
N THR A 336 -4.79 -16.91 -16.27
CA THR A 336 -3.64 -16.01 -16.23
C THR A 336 -4.09 -14.60 -16.58
N THR A 337 -3.68 -13.62 -15.76
CA THR A 337 -4.00 -12.20 -15.90
C THR A 337 -2.72 -11.38 -15.81
N ARG A 338 -2.66 -10.21 -16.48
CA ARG A 338 -1.57 -9.23 -16.28
C ARG A 338 -1.92 -8.32 -15.10
N VAL A 339 -0.94 -8.09 -14.24
CA VAL A 339 -1.00 -7.29 -13.00
C VAL A 339 -0.40 -5.90 -13.20
N SER A 340 0.65 -5.78 -14.01
CA SER A 340 1.32 -4.51 -14.35
C SER A 340 0.51 -3.69 -15.37
N LEU A 341 -0.70 -3.29 -14.98
CA LEU A 341 -1.61 -2.51 -15.82
C LEU A 341 -1.65 -1.04 -15.36
N PRO A 342 -1.62 -0.08 -16.32
CA PRO A 342 -1.94 1.30 -16.05
C PRO A 342 -3.34 1.49 -15.48
N ASN A 343 -3.40 2.39 -14.51
CA ASN A 343 -4.60 2.93 -13.91
C ASN A 343 -5.61 3.53 -14.92
N THR A 344 -5.11 4.07 -16.04
CA THR A 344 -5.95 4.56 -17.15
C THR A 344 -6.37 3.47 -18.15
N GLY A 345 -6.05 2.20 -17.86
CA GLY A 345 -6.11 1.09 -18.80
C GLY A 345 -4.99 1.12 -19.86
N GLY A 346 -4.82 0.00 -20.55
CA GLY A 346 -3.80 -0.18 -21.59
C GLY A 346 -2.65 -1.10 -21.16
N GLU A 347 -1.42 -0.76 -21.56
CA GLU A 347 -0.20 -1.51 -21.23
C GLU A 347 0.81 -0.60 -20.52
N ALA A 348 1.64 -1.18 -19.66
CA ALA A 348 2.81 -0.49 -19.13
C ALA A 348 3.77 -0.12 -20.28
N ASP A 349 4.31 1.11 -20.26
CA ASP A 349 5.27 1.63 -21.24
C ASP A 349 6.73 1.26 -20.94
N GLY A 350 6.96 0.50 -19.86
CA GLY A 350 8.26 -0.02 -19.44
C GLY A 350 8.13 -1.35 -18.67
N PRO A 351 9.24 -2.10 -18.54
CA PRO A 351 9.21 -3.43 -17.92
C PRO A 351 8.96 -3.38 -16.41
N SER A 352 8.26 -4.40 -15.93
CA SER A 352 7.92 -4.67 -14.53
C SER A 352 8.50 -6.01 -14.08
N THR A 353 9.08 -6.08 -12.87
CA THR A 353 9.86 -7.23 -12.37
C THR A 353 9.66 -7.46 -10.87
N ARG A 354 10.18 -8.59 -10.34
CA ARG A 354 10.18 -8.94 -8.90
C ARG A 354 8.83 -8.76 -8.19
N PRO A 355 7.79 -9.52 -8.58
CA PRO A 355 6.50 -9.43 -7.90
C PRO A 355 6.53 -10.11 -6.53
N ALA A 356 5.87 -9.51 -5.56
CA ALA A 356 5.55 -10.10 -4.26
C ALA A 356 4.03 -10.05 -4.02
N ILE A 357 3.45 -11.15 -3.57
CA ILE A 357 2.01 -11.31 -3.40
C ILE A 357 1.64 -11.45 -1.91
N SER A 358 0.55 -10.78 -1.52
CA SER A 358 -0.03 -10.88 -0.17
C SER A 358 -0.59 -12.28 0.13
N ALA A 359 -0.84 -12.60 1.40
CA ALA A 359 -1.21 -13.95 1.83
C ALA A 359 -2.50 -14.46 1.17
N THR A 360 -3.48 -13.58 0.96
CA THR A 360 -4.74 -13.87 0.24
C THR A 360 -4.66 -13.60 -1.27
N GLY A 361 -3.56 -13.00 -1.72
CA GLY A 361 -3.41 -12.42 -3.05
C GLY A 361 -4.31 -11.21 -3.33
N GLY A 362 -4.85 -10.53 -2.31
CA GLY A 362 -5.62 -9.28 -2.48
C GLY A 362 -4.78 -8.14 -3.07
N SER A 363 -3.47 -8.12 -2.78
CA SER A 363 -2.49 -7.19 -3.34
C SER A 363 -1.25 -7.89 -3.93
N VAL A 364 -0.63 -7.25 -4.93
CA VAL A 364 0.66 -7.63 -5.53
C VAL A 364 1.56 -6.39 -5.66
N ALA A 365 2.71 -6.38 -4.98
CA ALA A 365 3.75 -5.36 -5.12
C ALA A 365 4.79 -5.76 -6.20
N PHE A 366 5.39 -4.80 -6.89
CA PHE A 366 6.39 -5.06 -7.93
C PHE A 366 7.28 -3.83 -8.25
N ASP A 367 8.44 -4.09 -8.84
CA ASP A 367 9.32 -3.06 -9.41
C ASP A 367 8.86 -2.72 -10.84
N SER A 368 8.88 -1.45 -11.25
CA SER A 368 8.69 -1.11 -12.67
C SER A 368 9.46 0.13 -13.12
N LEU A 369 9.90 0.09 -14.39
CA LEU A 369 10.46 1.22 -15.14
C LEU A 369 9.40 2.02 -15.91
N ALA A 370 8.13 1.59 -15.88
CA ALA A 370 7.04 2.25 -16.57
C ALA A 370 6.72 3.62 -15.95
N THR A 371 6.43 4.61 -16.79
CA THR A 371 6.03 5.97 -16.42
C THR A 371 4.52 6.20 -16.46
N ASN A 372 3.76 5.25 -17.02
CA ASN A 372 2.32 5.34 -17.20
C ASN A 372 1.48 4.47 -16.25
N LEU A 373 2.08 3.67 -15.37
CA LEU A 373 1.33 2.84 -14.41
C LEU A 373 0.44 3.69 -13.50
N VAL A 374 1.03 4.75 -12.94
CA VAL A 374 0.37 5.75 -12.11
C VAL A 374 0.70 7.13 -12.67
N SER A 375 -0.30 8.02 -12.68
CA SER A 375 -0.16 9.39 -13.17
C SER A 375 0.94 10.14 -12.38
N GLY A 376 1.81 10.88 -13.07
CA GLY A 376 2.88 11.65 -12.44
C GLY A 376 4.12 10.84 -12.03
N THR A 377 4.19 9.53 -12.34
CA THR A 377 5.38 8.70 -12.09
C THR A 377 6.65 9.31 -12.71
N PRO A 378 7.73 9.54 -11.92
CA PRO A 378 8.98 10.09 -12.46
C PRO A 378 9.67 9.16 -13.46
N ASN A 379 10.31 9.75 -14.48
CA ASN A 379 10.95 9.02 -15.56
C ASN A 379 12.41 8.62 -15.27
N GLY A 380 12.85 7.54 -15.92
CA GLY A 380 14.26 7.15 -16.03
C GLY A 380 14.83 6.24 -14.94
N ASN A 381 14.04 5.81 -13.96
CA ASN A 381 14.47 4.90 -12.89
C ASN A 381 13.37 3.91 -12.52
N SER A 382 13.75 2.80 -11.87
CA SER A 382 12.79 1.84 -11.33
C SER A 382 12.08 2.46 -10.13
N ASN A 383 10.78 2.25 -10.03
CA ASN A 383 9.92 2.66 -8.91
C ASN A 383 9.20 1.44 -8.33
N VAL A 384 8.73 1.54 -7.09
CA VAL A 384 7.97 0.46 -6.42
C VAL A 384 6.48 0.76 -6.52
N PHE A 385 5.72 -0.22 -6.97
CA PHE A 385 4.26 -0.16 -7.12
C PHE A 385 3.58 -1.28 -6.34
N ALA A 386 2.29 -1.09 -6.05
CA ALA A 386 1.42 -2.17 -5.59
C ALA A 386 0.03 -2.10 -6.22
N LEU A 387 -0.38 -3.17 -6.89
CA LEU A 387 -1.75 -3.38 -7.36
C LEU A 387 -2.60 -3.88 -6.19
N ASN A 388 -3.70 -3.20 -5.87
CA ASN A 388 -4.81 -3.76 -5.10
C ASN A 388 -5.74 -4.44 -6.11
N ARG A 389 -5.83 -5.78 -6.07
CA ARG A 389 -6.63 -6.57 -7.00
C ARG A 389 -8.13 -6.50 -6.72
N ASN A 390 -8.52 -6.20 -5.48
CA ASN A 390 -9.93 -6.04 -5.11
C ASN A 390 -10.46 -4.70 -5.65
N ALA A 391 -9.65 -3.63 -5.55
CA ALA A 391 -9.97 -2.30 -6.08
C ALA A 391 -9.57 -2.09 -7.56
N SER A 392 -8.85 -3.04 -8.16
CA SER A 392 -8.28 -2.96 -9.52
C SER A 392 -7.41 -1.71 -9.78
N TRP A 393 -6.67 -1.25 -8.78
CA TRP A 393 -5.89 0.01 -8.82
C TRP A 393 -4.43 -0.18 -8.41
N THR A 394 -3.50 0.43 -9.17
CA THR A 394 -2.07 0.44 -8.87
C THR A 394 -1.69 1.72 -8.11
N THR A 395 -1.02 1.58 -6.98
CA THR A 395 -0.46 2.70 -6.20
C THR A 395 1.06 2.79 -6.41
N LEU A 396 1.59 4.00 -6.56
CA LEU A 396 3.03 4.27 -6.53
C LEU A 396 3.48 4.34 -5.07
N ILE A 397 4.20 3.32 -4.59
CA ILE A 397 4.63 3.20 -3.19
C ILE A 397 5.91 4.01 -2.92
N ALA A 398 6.83 4.02 -3.87
CA ALA A 398 8.07 4.78 -3.76
C ALA A 398 8.61 5.18 -5.13
N SER A 399 9.01 6.45 -5.25
CA SER A 399 9.83 6.95 -6.35
C SER A 399 10.96 7.81 -5.78
N SER A 400 12.17 7.69 -6.35
CA SER A 400 13.36 8.33 -5.75
C SER A 400 14.44 8.73 -6.74
N GLY A 401 14.34 8.31 -8.00
CA GLY A 401 15.38 8.58 -9.01
C GLY A 401 16.67 7.78 -8.83
N SER A 402 16.74 6.82 -7.90
CA SER A 402 17.88 5.89 -7.79
C SER A 402 17.55 4.57 -7.06
N GLY A 403 17.92 3.45 -7.68
CA GLY A 403 18.21 2.19 -6.97
C GLY A 403 17.09 1.52 -6.16
N LEU A 404 15.81 1.82 -6.42
CA LEU A 404 14.69 1.09 -5.82
C LEU A 404 14.61 -0.35 -6.34
N GLY A 405 14.29 -1.29 -5.45
CA GLY A 405 14.05 -2.67 -5.86
C GLY A 405 13.54 -3.60 -4.76
N PHE A 406 13.20 -4.83 -5.18
CA PHE A 406 12.92 -5.99 -4.32
C PHE A 406 11.84 -5.74 -3.26
N PRO A 407 10.59 -5.45 -3.69
CA PRO A 407 9.47 -5.31 -2.77
C PRO A 407 9.11 -6.67 -2.17
N VAL A 408 8.77 -6.66 -0.88
CA VAL A 408 8.08 -7.76 -0.20
C VAL A 408 6.89 -7.16 0.53
N ILE A 409 5.72 -7.80 0.40
CA ILE A 409 4.45 -7.29 0.91
C ILE A 409 4.00 -8.09 2.14
N SER A 410 3.41 -7.43 3.13
CA SER A 410 2.80 -8.11 4.28
C SER A 410 1.58 -8.94 3.88
N GLY A 411 1.17 -9.85 4.76
CA GLY A 411 0.10 -10.83 4.49
C GLY A 411 -1.28 -10.18 4.29
N ASP A 412 -1.52 -9.05 4.95
CA ASP A 412 -2.70 -8.19 4.78
C ASP A 412 -2.72 -7.39 3.46
N GLY A 413 -1.58 -7.29 2.76
CA GLY A 413 -1.43 -6.47 1.56
C GLY A 413 -1.18 -4.99 1.81
N LEU A 414 -0.93 -4.55 3.06
CA LEU A 414 -0.84 -3.11 3.40
C LEU A 414 0.59 -2.56 3.40
N ASN A 415 1.56 -3.28 3.95
CA ASN A 415 2.91 -2.77 4.14
C ASN A 415 3.82 -3.37 3.06
N ILE A 416 4.58 -2.55 2.33
CA ILE A 416 5.62 -3.00 1.40
C ILE A 416 6.97 -2.63 1.97
N VAL A 417 7.80 -3.62 2.29
CA VAL A 417 9.23 -3.41 2.54
C VAL A 417 9.98 -3.48 1.21
N PHE A 418 10.93 -2.57 1.00
CA PHE A 418 11.79 -2.52 -0.19
C PHE A 418 13.17 -1.96 0.16
N GLN A 419 14.12 -2.07 -0.76
CA GLN A 419 15.47 -1.53 -0.60
C GLN A 419 15.70 -0.36 -1.58
N SER A 420 16.47 0.66 -1.15
CA SER A 420 16.81 1.82 -1.98
C SER A 420 18.16 2.42 -1.63
N GLN A 421 18.81 3.08 -2.58
CA GLN A 421 20.07 3.85 -2.38
C GLN A 421 19.81 5.37 -2.28
N ALA A 422 18.57 5.77 -2.10
CA ALA A 422 18.12 7.12 -2.36
C ALA A 422 18.07 8.02 -1.12
N THR A 423 18.88 9.08 -1.14
CA THR A 423 19.07 10.06 -0.07
C THR A 423 17.90 11.04 0.13
N ASN A 424 16.72 10.72 -0.39
CA ASN A 424 15.55 11.61 -0.41
C ASN A 424 14.21 10.90 -0.15
N LEU A 425 14.21 9.62 0.21
CA LEU A 425 12.99 8.90 0.60
C LEU A 425 12.49 9.25 2.01
N VAL A 426 13.42 9.59 2.91
CA VAL A 426 13.14 9.99 4.29
C VAL A 426 14.09 11.11 4.71
N SER A 427 13.66 12.01 5.58
CA SER A 427 14.56 13.02 6.15
C SER A 427 15.64 12.36 7.01
N GLY A 428 16.90 12.71 6.77
CA GLY A 428 18.05 12.12 7.47
C GLY A 428 18.79 11.03 6.70
N ASP A 429 18.32 10.66 5.50
CA ASP A 429 19.13 9.87 4.57
C ASP A 429 20.25 10.70 3.96
N ALA A 430 21.48 10.45 4.40
CA ALA A 430 22.66 11.19 3.95
C ALA A 430 23.86 10.28 3.65
N ASN A 431 23.73 8.96 3.83
CA ASN A 431 24.83 8.02 3.69
C ASN A 431 25.12 7.64 2.21
N GLY A 432 24.12 7.75 1.32
CA GLY A 432 24.23 7.36 -0.08
C GLY A 432 24.52 5.87 -0.32
N VAL A 433 24.21 5.01 0.67
CA VAL A 433 24.28 3.55 0.53
C VAL A 433 22.88 2.95 0.49
N GLN A 434 22.78 1.64 0.31
CA GLN A 434 21.49 0.98 0.27
C GLN A 434 20.92 0.78 1.68
N ASP A 435 19.67 1.18 1.86
CA ASP A 435 18.92 1.05 3.10
C ASP A 435 17.58 0.33 2.85
N ILE A 436 16.96 -0.15 3.94
CA ILE A 436 15.66 -0.83 3.90
C ILE A 436 14.57 0.12 4.40
N PHE A 437 13.50 0.22 3.62
CA PHE A 437 12.38 1.10 3.85
C PHE A 437 11.07 0.32 3.85
N VAL A 438 10.07 0.81 4.57
CA VAL A 438 8.68 0.34 4.51
C VAL A 438 7.80 1.50 4.08
N GLY A 439 7.13 1.33 2.94
CA GLY A 439 6.01 2.16 2.51
C GLY A 439 4.67 1.46 2.76
N ILE A 440 3.58 2.20 2.64
CA ILE A 440 2.22 1.69 2.85
C ILE A 440 1.45 1.75 1.52
N GLN A 441 0.81 0.65 1.14
CA GLN A 441 -0.25 0.67 0.14
C GLN A 441 -1.49 1.27 0.79
N SER A 442 -1.87 2.47 0.37
CA SER A 442 -3.13 3.05 0.81
C SER A 442 -4.30 2.13 0.43
N THR A 443 -4.97 1.60 1.46
CA THR A 443 -6.29 0.96 1.35
C THR A 443 -7.43 1.95 1.54
N SER A 444 -7.12 3.25 1.63
CA SER A 444 -8.17 4.27 1.54
C SER A 444 -8.99 3.99 0.30
N GLN A 445 -10.30 3.86 0.48
CA GLN A 445 -11.23 3.90 -0.63
C GLN A 445 -10.85 5.07 -1.53
N ARG A 446 -10.82 4.83 -2.86
CA ARG A 446 -10.44 5.82 -3.89
C ARG A 446 -10.72 7.22 -3.38
N ASN A 447 -9.66 7.98 -3.12
CA ASN A 447 -9.77 9.29 -2.50
C ASN A 447 -10.72 10.10 -3.42
N HIS A 448 -12.01 10.26 -3.04
CA HIS A 448 -13.08 10.70 -3.95
C HIS A 448 -12.85 12.12 -4.53
N TYR A 449 -11.74 12.75 -4.13
CA TYR A 449 -11.33 14.10 -4.44
C TYR A 449 -9.90 14.19 -5.00
N ASP A 450 -9.16 13.09 -5.25
CA ASP A 450 -7.85 13.12 -5.92
C ASP A 450 -8.04 13.32 -7.42
N PHE A 451 -7.77 14.50 -7.98
CA PHE A 451 -7.98 14.77 -9.41
C PHE A 451 -6.79 14.41 -10.29
N ASP A 452 -5.56 14.32 -9.76
CA ASP A 452 -4.36 14.10 -10.57
C ASP A 452 -3.83 12.66 -10.53
N GLY A 453 -4.32 11.84 -9.59
CA GLY A 453 -4.01 10.43 -9.38
C GLY A 453 -2.78 10.20 -8.51
N ASN A 454 -2.39 11.17 -7.67
CA ASN A 454 -1.18 11.10 -6.83
C ASN A 454 -1.40 10.41 -5.46
N GLY A 455 -2.62 10.01 -5.14
CA GLY A 455 -3.03 9.40 -3.87
C GLY A 455 -3.66 10.37 -2.87
N LYS A 456 -3.54 11.68 -3.08
CA LYS A 456 -3.95 12.74 -2.15
C LYS A 456 -5.23 13.44 -2.59
N GLY A 457 -6.11 13.69 -1.65
CA GLY A 457 -7.42 14.27 -1.87
C GLY A 457 -7.36 15.79 -1.99
N ASP A 458 -7.80 16.29 -3.14
CA ASP A 458 -7.77 17.71 -3.49
C ASP A 458 -9.03 18.45 -3.08
N VAL A 459 -9.10 19.73 -3.46
CA VAL A 459 -10.27 20.59 -3.20
C VAL A 459 -10.78 21.26 -4.47
N VAL A 460 -12.04 20.96 -4.83
CA VAL A 460 -12.78 21.67 -5.88
C VAL A 460 -13.70 22.73 -5.29
N TRP A 461 -13.73 23.90 -5.93
CA TRP A 461 -14.55 25.05 -5.57
C TRP A 461 -15.32 25.58 -6.77
N ARG A 462 -16.58 25.97 -6.56
CA ARG A 462 -17.42 26.63 -7.56
C ARG A 462 -17.77 28.05 -7.11
N ASN A 463 -17.55 29.04 -7.97
CA ASN A 463 -17.95 30.41 -7.75
C ASN A 463 -19.47 30.58 -7.98
N THR A 464 -20.21 31.06 -6.97
CA THR A 464 -21.67 31.23 -7.04
C THR A 464 -22.11 32.44 -7.87
N ASN A 465 -21.21 33.38 -8.14
CA ASN A 465 -21.51 34.62 -8.85
C ASN A 465 -21.18 34.51 -10.35
N THR A 466 -20.15 33.73 -10.71
CA THR A 466 -19.69 33.56 -12.10
C THR A 466 -19.92 32.16 -12.67
N GLY A 467 -20.11 31.14 -11.84
CA GLY A 467 -20.17 29.73 -12.27
C GLY A 467 -18.81 29.11 -12.63
N GLY A 468 -17.72 29.85 -12.41
CA GLY A 468 -16.36 29.35 -12.60
C GLY A 468 -16.00 28.26 -11.59
N THR A 469 -15.21 27.28 -12.03
CA THR A 469 -14.73 26.17 -11.18
C THR A 469 -13.21 26.25 -11.04
N THR A 470 -12.67 26.01 -9.85
CA THR A 470 -11.23 25.87 -9.62
C THR A 470 -10.95 24.63 -8.78
N ILE A 471 -9.83 23.97 -9.06
CA ILE A 471 -9.32 22.81 -8.33
C ILE A 471 -7.96 23.19 -7.76
N TRP A 472 -7.76 22.87 -6.49
CA TRP A 472 -6.50 23.00 -5.76
C TRP A 472 -5.90 21.62 -5.58
N LEU A 473 -4.84 21.30 -6.33
CA LEU A 473 -4.08 20.07 -6.13
C LEU A 473 -3.31 20.20 -4.81
N MET A 474 -3.53 19.28 -3.88
CA MET A 474 -3.04 19.37 -2.50
C MET A 474 -1.73 18.59 -2.30
N ASN A 475 -0.96 19.02 -1.31
CA ASN A 475 0.15 18.24 -0.77
C ASN A 475 0.24 18.49 0.73
N GLY A 476 -0.42 17.63 1.50
CA GLY A 476 -0.69 17.81 2.92
C GLY A 476 -1.42 19.13 3.18
N ILE A 477 -0.92 19.90 4.14
CA ILE A 477 -1.49 21.19 4.54
C ILE A 477 -1.29 22.34 3.52
N THR A 478 -0.75 22.07 2.32
CA THR A 478 -0.43 23.10 1.31
C THR A 478 -1.09 22.83 -0.04
N VAL A 479 -1.31 23.90 -0.82
CA VAL A 479 -1.73 23.78 -2.23
C VAL A 479 -0.48 23.68 -3.10
N ALA A 480 -0.29 22.54 -3.77
CA ALA A 480 0.81 22.30 -4.69
C ALA A 480 0.62 23.06 -6.02
N SER A 481 -0.60 23.06 -6.56
CA SER A 481 -0.96 23.89 -7.73
C SER A 481 -2.46 24.14 -7.82
N THR A 482 -2.87 25.06 -8.69
CA THR A 482 -4.28 25.37 -8.92
C THR A 482 -4.60 25.45 -10.40
N GLY A 483 -5.79 25.01 -10.80
CA GLY A 483 -6.28 25.18 -12.17
C GLY A 483 -7.80 25.33 -12.23
N SER A 484 -8.35 25.29 -13.44
CA SER A 484 -9.77 25.49 -13.71
C SER A 484 -10.21 24.62 -14.89
N PRO A 485 -11.17 23.69 -14.69
CA PRO A 485 -11.72 22.92 -15.79
C PRO A 485 -12.72 23.71 -16.65
N GLY A 486 -13.12 24.91 -16.20
CA GLY A 486 -13.97 25.81 -16.96
C GLY A 486 -15.00 26.57 -16.11
N THR A 487 -16.04 27.05 -16.80
CA THR A 487 -17.17 27.79 -16.23
C THR A 487 -18.46 27.20 -16.77
N VAL A 488 -19.44 26.97 -15.88
CA VAL A 488 -20.80 26.52 -16.24
C VAL A 488 -21.81 27.59 -15.88
N GLY A 489 -23.01 27.53 -16.47
CA GLY A 489 -24.11 28.42 -16.10
C GLY A 489 -24.47 28.33 -14.61
N LEU A 490 -25.05 29.41 -14.06
CA LEU A 490 -25.38 29.48 -12.63
C LEU A 490 -26.41 28.42 -12.21
N GLU A 491 -27.23 27.97 -13.15
CA GLU A 491 -28.18 26.85 -13.01
C GLU A 491 -27.51 25.48 -12.79
N TRP A 492 -26.25 25.29 -13.18
CA TRP A 492 -25.53 24.03 -13.00
C TRP A 492 -24.84 23.95 -11.63
N GLN A 493 -25.48 23.30 -10.67
CA GLN A 493 -24.94 23.09 -9.33
C GLN A 493 -23.97 21.90 -9.33
N LEU A 494 -22.79 22.07 -8.72
CA LEU A 494 -21.92 20.94 -8.37
C LEU A 494 -22.62 20.13 -7.26
N LYS A 495 -22.73 18.81 -7.45
CA LYS A 495 -23.51 17.88 -6.61
C LYS A 495 -22.80 16.58 -6.27
N GLY A 496 -21.62 16.35 -6.81
CA GLY A 496 -20.79 15.23 -6.37
C GLY A 496 -19.38 15.35 -6.90
N VAL A 497 -18.48 14.68 -6.20
CA VAL A 497 -17.11 14.39 -6.62
C VAL A 497 -16.87 12.91 -6.34
N GLY A 498 -16.20 12.22 -7.26
CA GLY A 498 -15.85 10.80 -7.16
C GLY A 498 -15.36 10.31 -8.52
N ASP A 499 -14.58 9.23 -8.57
CA ASP A 499 -14.08 8.63 -9.81
C ASP A 499 -15.21 7.83 -10.50
N LEU A 500 -15.75 8.34 -11.60
CA LEU A 500 -16.94 7.80 -12.27
C LEU A 500 -16.60 6.84 -13.41
N ASP A 501 -15.40 6.90 -13.99
CA ASP A 501 -14.99 6.02 -15.09
C ASP A 501 -14.05 4.88 -14.69
N GLY A 502 -13.51 4.91 -13.46
CA GLY A 502 -12.59 3.92 -12.91
C GLY A 502 -11.12 4.21 -13.23
N ASN A 503 -10.79 5.43 -13.67
CA ASN A 503 -9.42 5.87 -13.91
C ASN A 503 -8.71 6.37 -12.63
N GLY A 504 -9.39 6.25 -11.47
CA GLY A 504 -8.92 6.63 -10.14
C GLY A 504 -8.57 8.10 -9.97
N LYS A 505 -9.15 8.97 -10.81
CA LYS A 505 -9.17 10.41 -10.62
C LYS A 505 -10.60 10.88 -10.40
N ALA A 506 -10.73 11.89 -9.55
CA ALA A 506 -11.98 12.47 -9.14
C ALA A 506 -12.68 13.22 -10.30
N ASP A 507 -13.90 12.80 -10.63
CA ASP A 507 -14.76 13.44 -11.61
C ASP A 507 -15.79 14.36 -10.95
N LEU A 508 -16.41 15.26 -11.74
CA LEU A 508 -17.41 16.21 -11.23
C LEU A 508 -18.81 15.87 -11.71
N VAL A 509 -19.76 15.79 -10.77
CA VAL A 509 -21.18 15.55 -11.04
C VAL A 509 -21.99 16.83 -10.87
N TRP A 510 -22.69 17.23 -11.92
CA TRP A 510 -23.44 18.47 -12.00
C TRP A 510 -24.94 18.21 -12.15
N ARG A 511 -25.80 18.98 -11.47
CA ARG A 511 -27.26 18.99 -11.68
C ARG A 511 -27.75 20.37 -12.08
N ASN A 512 -28.49 20.44 -13.18
CA ASN A 512 -29.17 21.65 -13.61
C ASN A 512 -30.41 21.92 -12.73
N SER A 513 -30.48 23.08 -12.09
CA SER A 513 -31.60 23.47 -11.21
C SER A 513 -32.93 23.65 -11.94
N ASN A 514 -32.88 23.96 -13.24
CA ASN A 514 -34.06 24.31 -14.04
C ASN A 514 -34.63 23.08 -14.76
N THR A 515 -33.75 22.20 -15.27
CA THR A 515 -34.17 21.02 -16.06
C THR A 515 -34.08 19.71 -15.28
N SER A 516 -33.35 19.65 -14.15
CA SER A 516 -32.96 18.41 -13.46
C SER A 516 -32.09 17.43 -14.27
N SER A 517 -31.53 17.91 -15.40
CA SER A 517 -30.49 17.22 -16.16
C SER A 517 -29.25 17.01 -15.30
N ILE A 518 -28.61 15.86 -15.47
CA ILE A 518 -27.33 15.51 -14.86
C ILE A 518 -26.25 15.61 -15.93
N ALA A 519 -25.11 16.19 -15.59
CA ALA A 519 -23.91 16.16 -16.42
C ALA A 519 -22.74 15.61 -15.61
N VAL A 520 -21.93 14.77 -16.25
CA VAL A 520 -20.69 14.23 -15.70
C VAL A 520 -19.53 14.84 -16.47
N TRP A 521 -18.54 15.32 -15.75
CA TRP A 521 -17.29 15.86 -16.26
C TRP A 521 -16.18 14.91 -15.84
N LEU A 522 -15.64 14.15 -16.80
CA LEU A 522 -14.50 13.27 -16.57
C LEU A 522 -13.22 14.11 -16.60
N MET A 523 -12.36 13.94 -15.61
CA MET A 523 -11.29 14.87 -15.28
C MET A 523 -9.90 14.27 -15.53
N ASN A 524 -8.91 15.15 -15.66
CA ASN A 524 -7.50 14.76 -15.64
C ASN A 524 -6.68 15.89 -15.02
N GLY A 525 -6.34 15.75 -13.74
CA GLY A 525 -5.90 16.86 -12.91
C GLY A 525 -6.93 17.99 -12.92
N THR A 526 -6.45 19.22 -13.02
CA THR A 526 -7.30 20.42 -13.00
C THR A 526 -8.08 20.68 -14.31
N SER A 527 -8.01 19.77 -15.30
CA SER A 527 -8.56 19.95 -16.65
C SER A 527 -9.71 18.99 -16.95
N LEU A 528 -10.71 19.46 -17.71
CA LEU A 528 -11.79 18.64 -18.23
C LEU A 528 -11.25 17.74 -19.36
N ALA A 529 -11.28 16.42 -19.17
CA ALA A 529 -10.87 15.45 -20.19
C ALA A 529 -12.03 15.13 -21.15
N SER A 530 -13.23 14.87 -20.63
CA SER A 530 -14.44 14.71 -21.44
C SER A 530 -15.70 15.00 -20.62
N SER A 531 -16.88 15.04 -21.25
CA SER A 531 -18.15 15.23 -20.52
C SER A 531 -19.32 14.57 -21.23
N GLY A 532 -20.40 14.30 -20.50
CA GLY A 532 -21.63 13.75 -21.05
C GLY A 532 -22.83 13.92 -20.11
N PHE A 533 -24.02 13.58 -20.63
CA PHE A 533 -25.29 13.75 -19.92
C PHE A 533 -25.93 12.37 -19.69
N PRO A 534 -25.64 11.69 -18.56
CA PRO A 534 -26.15 10.33 -18.30
C PRO A 534 -27.68 10.25 -18.24
N GLY A 535 -28.36 11.35 -17.87
CA GLY A 535 -29.81 11.39 -17.85
C GLY A 535 -30.41 12.63 -17.20
N ASN A 536 -31.68 12.53 -16.85
CA ASN A 536 -32.43 13.53 -16.11
C ASN A 536 -33.02 12.87 -14.86
N SER A 537 -32.70 13.41 -13.68
CA SER A 537 -33.18 12.86 -12.40
C SER A 537 -34.67 13.09 -12.18
N GLY A 538 -35.26 14.12 -12.79
CA GLY A 538 -36.57 14.64 -12.43
C GLY A 538 -36.52 15.58 -11.22
N ILE A 539 -37.50 16.47 -11.12
CA ILE A 539 -37.46 17.59 -10.16
C ILE A 539 -37.51 17.14 -8.69
N ASN A 540 -38.27 16.09 -8.39
CA ASN A 540 -38.43 15.54 -7.03
C ASN A 540 -37.21 14.73 -6.56
N TRP A 541 -36.34 14.28 -7.47
CA TRP A 541 -35.17 13.47 -7.12
C TRP A 541 -33.96 14.36 -6.89
N ALA A 542 -33.57 14.46 -5.62
CA ALA A 542 -32.36 15.15 -5.20
C ALA A 542 -31.20 14.16 -5.11
N LEU A 543 -30.10 14.44 -5.81
CA LEU A 543 -28.82 13.74 -5.66
C LEU A 543 -28.28 14.02 -4.25
N GLN A 544 -28.08 12.94 -3.48
CA GLN A 544 -27.66 12.99 -2.07
C GLN A 544 -26.16 12.73 -1.88
N GLY A 545 -25.57 11.88 -2.72
CA GLY A 545 -24.16 11.53 -2.62
C GLY A 545 -23.66 10.78 -3.85
N VAL A 546 -22.34 10.62 -3.89
CA VAL A 546 -21.58 9.90 -4.92
C VAL A 546 -20.63 8.94 -4.22
N GLY A 547 -20.56 7.70 -4.68
CA GLY A 547 -19.70 6.67 -4.11
C GLY A 547 -20.00 5.28 -4.69
N ASP A 548 -19.04 4.38 -4.62
CA ASP A 548 -19.05 3.05 -5.24
C ASP A 548 -19.97 2.06 -4.51
N VAL A 549 -21.27 2.04 -4.80
CA VAL A 549 -22.20 1.22 -3.99
C VAL A 549 -22.20 -0.25 -4.44
N ASN A 550 -21.56 -0.59 -5.57
CA ASN A 550 -21.53 -1.95 -6.13
C ASN A 550 -20.17 -2.67 -5.98
N GLY A 551 -19.08 -1.94 -5.74
CA GLY A 551 -17.71 -2.44 -5.62
C GLY A 551 -17.04 -2.71 -6.98
N ASP A 552 -17.42 -2.00 -8.05
CA ASP A 552 -16.88 -2.19 -9.40
C ASP A 552 -15.71 -1.27 -9.76
N GLY A 553 -15.29 -0.41 -8.83
CA GLY A 553 -14.22 0.55 -9.06
C GLY A 553 -14.71 1.84 -9.73
N LYS A 554 -16.02 2.13 -9.77
CA LYS A 554 -16.61 3.39 -10.25
C LYS A 554 -17.57 3.96 -9.23
N ALA A 555 -17.78 5.27 -9.23
CA ALA A 555 -18.61 5.93 -8.22
C ALA A 555 -20.03 6.17 -8.75
N ASP A 556 -21.01 5.70 -7.99
CA ASP A 556 -22.42 5.68 -8.38
C ASP A 556 -23.19 6.89 -7.83
N LEU A 557 -24.38 7.15 -8.38
CA LEU A 557 -25.20 8.30 -8.01
C LEU A 557 -26.38 7.88 -7.13
N VAL A 558 -26.43 8.39 -5.90
CA VAL A 558 -27.48 8.07 -4.91
C VAL A 558 -28.51 9.20 -4.85
N TYR A 559 -29.76 8.89 -5.20
CA TYR A 559 -30.87 9.83 -5.23
C TYR A 559 -31.94 9.54 -4.17
N ARG A 560 -32.61 10.62 -3.77
CA ARG A 560 -33.75 10.59 -2.84
C ARG A 560 -34.91 11.41 -3.41
N ASP A 561 -36.09 10.83 -3.46
CA ASP A 561 -37.32 11.54 -3.78
C ASP A 561 -37.78 12.33 -2.55
N ILE A 562 -37.78 13.67 -2.67
CA ILE A 562 -38.10 14.60 -1.58
C ILE A 562 -39.60 14.68 -1.25
N THR A 563 -40.46 13.99 -2.01
CA THR A 563 -41.93 14.01 -1.87
C THR A 563 -42.50 12.74 -1.26
N ASN A 564 -41.86 11.58 -1.48
CA ASN A 564 -42.33 10.29 -0.99
C ASN A 564 -41.27 9.47 -0.22
N GLY A 565 -40.00 9.90 -0.20
CA GLY A 565 -38.93 9.22 0.53
C GLY A 565 -38.44 7.93 -0.12
N ALA A 566 -38.71 7.69 -1.41
CA ALA A 566 -38.05 6.63 -2.16
C ALA A 566 -36.57 6.96 -2.40
N THR A 567 -35.73 5.94 -2.38
CA THR A 567 -34.30 6.01 -2.68
C THR A 567 -34.04 5.29 -4.00
N ALA A 568 -33.22 5.88 -4.87
CA ALA A 568 -32.84 5.31 -6.15
C ALA A 568 -31.33 5.41 -6.36
N ILE A 569 -30.75 4.43 -7.04
CA ILE A 569 -29.32 4.35 -7.35
C ILE A 569 -29.18 4.23 -8.87
N TRP A 570 -28.30 5.04 -9.45
CA TRP A 570 -27.79 4.84 -10.80
C TRP A 570 -26.37 4.30 -10.69
N LEU A 571 -26.18 3.06 -11.13
CA LEU A 571 -24.84 2.50 -11.29
C LEU A 571 -24.21 3.12 -12.53
N MET A 572 -22.98 3.61 -12.42
CA MET A 572 -22.35 4.45 -13.43
C MET A 572 -21.29 3.70 -14.25
N ASN A 573 -20.94 4.25 -15.41
CA ASN A 573 -19.76 3.89 -16.16
C ASN A 573 -19.34 5.12 -16.97
N GLY A 574 -18.47 5.93 -16.38
CA GLY A 574 -18.11 7.27 -16.84
C GLY A 574 -19.34 8.15 -17.01
N THR A 575 -19.59 8.61 -18.23
CA THR A 575 -20.71 9.50 -18.56
C THR A 575 -22.05 8.78 -18.81
N THR A 576 -22.13 7.47 -18.55
CA THR A 576 -23.29 6.63 -18.85
C THR A 576 -23.82 5.88 -17.62
N ILE A 577 -25.12 5.53 -17.63
CA ILE A 577 -25.75 4.69 -16.61
C ILE A 577 -25.62 3.24 -17.06
N SER A 578 -24.92 2.41 -16.29
CA SER A 578 -24.77 0.96 -16.55
C SER A 578 -26.00 0.18 -16.11
N SER A 579 -26.60 0.57 -14.99
CA SER A 579 -27.83 -0.01 -14.43
C SER A 579 -28.49 0.95 -13.44
N SER A 580 -29.71 0.66 -12.98
CA SER A 580 -30.36 1.43 -11.91
C SER A 580 -31.33 0.58 -11.10
N GLY A 581 -31.66 1.03 -9.89
CA GLY A 581 -32.61 0.33 -9.03
C GLY A 581 -33.01 1.11 -7.80
N PHE A 582 -33.94 0.54 -7.03
CA PHE A 582 -34.57 1.16 -5.88
C PHE A 582 -34.33 0.29 -4.63
N PRO A 583 -33.32 0.60 -3.79
CA PRO A 583 -33.02 -0.18 -2.58
C PRO A 583 -34.14 -0.12 -1.53
N GLY A 584 -35.01 0.89 -1.58
CA GLY A 584 -36.15 1.04 -0.68
C GLY A 584 -36.51 2.51 -0.45
N GLY A 585 -37.24 2.78 0.64
CA GLY A 585 -37.57 4.13 1.07
C GLY A 585 -37.85 4.17 2.57
N VAL A 586 -37.66 5.34 3.18
CA VAL A 586 -37.96 5.64 4.60
C VAL A 586 -38.64 6.99 4.70
N GLY A 587 -39.25 7.32 5.83
CA GLY A 587 -39.97 8.58 6.02
C GLY A 587 -39.13 9.83 5.69
N LEU A 588 -39.78 10.94 5.32
CA LEU A 588 -39.12 12.18 4.89
C LEU A 588 -38.29 12.84 6.00
N GLU A 589 -38.52 12.48 7.26
CA GLU A 589 -37.68 12.86 8.40
C GLU A 589 -36.27 12.27 8.33
N TRP A 590 -36.07 11.20 7.55
CA TRP A 590 -34.77 10.60 7.29
C TRP A 590 -34.16 11.15 5.99
N VAL A 591 -32.95 11.70 6.11
CA VAL A 591 -32.12 12.19 5.00
C VAL A 591 -30.81 11.39 4.95
N ILE A 592 -30.18 11.36 3.78
CA ILE A 592 -28.84 10.77 3.61
C ILE A 592 -27.83 11.91 3.83
N ASN A 593 -26.99 11.80 4.88
CA ASN A 593 -25.92 12.77 5.17
C ASN A 593 -24.54 12.29 4.71
N GLY A 594 -24.45 11.07 4.17
CA GLY A 594 -23.18 10.53 3.69
C GLY A 594 -23.33 9.24 2.90
N VAL A 595 -22.34 9.00 2.05
CA VAL A 595 -22.13 7.79 1.25
C VAL A 595 -20.67 7.42 1.40
N GLY A 596 -20.37 6.19 1.84
CA GLY A 596 -19.00 5.71 2.10
C GLY A 596 -19.03 4.36 2.81
N ASP A 597 -18.04 3.51 2.58
CA ASP A 597 -18.01 2.14 3.11
C ASP A 597 -17.69 2.18 4.60
N VAL A 598 -18.66 1.86 5.46
CA VAL A 598 -18.45 1.85 6.92
C VAL A 598 -18.05 0.47 7.44
N ASN A 599 -17.97 -0.54 6.57
CA ASN A 599 -17.86 -1.94 6.95
C ASN A 599 -16.56 -2.62 6.47
N GLY A 600 -15.93 -2.09 5.42
CA GLY A 600 -14.65 -2.51 4.83
C GLY A 600 -14.80 -3.57 3.74
N ASP A 601 -15.97 -3.72 3.10
CA ASP A 601 -16.21 -4.69 2.01
C ASP A 601 -15.93 -4.14 0.60
N GLY A 602 -15.47 -2.89 0.51
CA GLY A 602 -15.17 -2.19 -0.72
C GLY A 602 -16.35 -1.41 -1.30
N LYS A 603 -17.51 -1.36 -0.63
CA LYS A 603 -18.74 -0.75 -1.16
C LYS A 603 -19.25 0.37 -0.27
N ALA A 604 -19.58 1.49 -0.89
CA ALA A 604 -20.11 2.64 -0.22
C ALA A 604 -21.52 2.40 0.34
N ASP A 605 -21.65 2.57 1.65
CA ASP A 605 -22.89 2.40 2.39
C ASP A 605 -23.68 3.71 2.48
N LEU A 606 -24.97 3.65 2.85
CA LEU A 606 -25.81 4.84 3.03
C LEU A 606 -25.96 5.22 4.50
N ILE A 607 -25.48 6.42 4.86
CA ILE A 607 -25.54 6.95 6.22
C ILE A 607 -26.76 7.88 6.34
N TRP A 608 -27.77 7.40 7.05
CA TRP A 608 -29.04 8.09 7.27
C TRP A 608 -29.07 8.85 8.60
N ARG A 609 -29.70 10.02 8.60
CA ARG A 609 -30.01 10.77 9.82
C ARG A 609 -31.48 11.13 9.90
N ASN A 610 -32.05 10.92 11.08
CA ASN A 610 -33.37 11.44 11.42
C ASN A 610 -33.26 12.88 11.89
N THR A 611 -33.87 13.81 11.15
CA THR A 611 -33.83 15.25 11.43
C THR A 611 -34.61 15.65 12.70
N ASN A 612 -35.57 14.82 13.14
CA ASN A 612 -36.36 15.08 14.35
C ASN A 612 -35.69 14.53 15.62
N SER A 613 -35.27 13.26 15.62
CA SER A 613 -34.72 12.58 16.81
C SER A 613 -33.20 12.70 16.95
N GLY A 614 -32.49 13.05 15.88
CA GLY A 614 -31.04 12.94 15.82
C GLY A 614 -30.54 11.48 15.84
N SER A 615 -31.37 10.49 15.53
CA SER A 615 -30.94 9.10 15.33
C SER A 615 -30.12 8.95 14.04
N VAL A 616 -29.19 8.01 14.03
CA VAL A 616 -28.47 7.54 12.84
C VAL A 616 -28.95 6.13 12.48
N ALA A 617 -29.11 5.86 11.20
CA ALA A 617 -29.26 4.51 10.67
C ALA A 617 -28.25 4.31 9.53
N ILE A 618 -27.82 3.09 9.33
CA ILE A 618 -26.87 2.71 8.28
C ILE A 618 -27.52 1.61 7.47
N TRP A 619 -27.49 1.74 6.14
CA TRP A 619 -27.80 0.67 5.20
C TRP A 619 -26.49 0.21 4.60
N LEU A 620 -26.11 -1.03 4.90
CA LEU A 620 -25.01 -1.69 4.21
C LEU A 620 -25.48 -2.06 2.81
N MET A 621 -24.70 -1.75 1.79
CA MET A 621 -25.14 -1.79 0.40
C MET A 621 -24.55 -2.98 -0.38
N ASN A 622 -25.23 -3.36 -1.46
CA ASN A 622 -24.71 -4.25 -2.47
C ASN A 622 -25.35 -3.89 -3.81
N GLY A 623 -24.72 -2.95 -4.51
CA GLY A 623 -25.27 -2.27 -5.68
C GLY A 623 -26.59 -1.58 -5.37
N THR A 624 -27.64 -1.95 -6.10
CA THR A 624 -28.97 -1.35 -5.95
C THR A 624 -29.81 -1.94 -4.81
N THR A 625 -29.21 -2.75 -3.93
CA THR A 625 -29.90 -3.48 -2.84
C THR A 625 -29.26 -3.23 -1.48
N VAL A 626 -30.06 -3.29 -0.41
CA VAL A 626 -29.58 -3.24 0.98
C VAL A 626 -29.22 -4.66 1.42
N SER A 627 -27.95 -4.90 1.77
CA SER A 627 -27.47 -6.19 2.27
C SER A 627 -27.79 -6.38 3.76
N SER A 628 -27.70 -5.31 4.55
CA SER A 628 -28.02 -5.28 5.98
C SER A 628 -28.32 -3.84 6.44
N SER A 629 -28.87 -3.66 7.64
CA SER A 629 -29.05 -2.33 8.22
C SER A 629 -29.02 -2.33 9.74
N GLY A 630 -28.74 -1.18 10.35
CA GLY A 630 -28.71 -1.03 11.80
C GLY A 630 -28.65 0.42 12.27
N PHE A 631 -28.68 0.60 13.59
CA PHE A 631 -28.76 1.90 14.25
C PHE A 631 -27.57 2.08 15.20
N PRO A 632 -26.47 2.73 14.79
CA PRO A 632 -25.28 2.91 15.63
C PRO A 632 -25.53 3.81 16.86
N GLY A 633 -26.50 4.74 16.79
CA GLY A 633 -26.88 5.57 17.93
C GLY A 633 -27.50 6.92 17.56
N SER A 634 -27.30 7.91 18.45
CA SER A 634 -27.73 9.29 18.28
C SER A 634 -26.70 10.25 18.88
N ALA A 635 -26.23 11.22 18.09
CA ALA A 635 -25.47 12.37 18.60
C ALA A 635 -26.37 13.50 19.14
N GLY A 636 -27.70 13.37 19.03
CA GLY A 636 -28.65 14.46 19.29
C GLY A 636 -28.79 15.47 18.14
N SER A 637 -29.87 16.26 18.16
CA SER A 637 -30.25 17.16 17.05
C SER A 637 -29.37 18.41 16.90
N THR A 638 -28.55 18.76 17.90
CA THR A 638 -27.59 19.88 17.83
C THR A 638 -26.30 19.54 17.09
N TRP A 639 -26.13 18.28 16.68
CA TRP A 639 -24.96 17.77 15.96
C TRP A 639 -25.36 17.34 14.54
N ALA A 640 -24.61 17.84 13.56
CA ALA A 640 -24.69 17.44 12.15
C ALA A 640 -23.49 16.57 11.78
N ILE A 641 -23.72 15.55 10.95
CA ILE A 641 -22.65 14.86 10.24
C ILE A 641 -22.08 15.87 9.22
N LYS A 642 -20.75 15.96 9.12
CA LYS A 642 -20.04 16.87 8.21
C LYS A 642 -19.14 16.17 7.20
N GLY A 643 -18.91 14.87 7.40
CA GLY A 643 -18.27 14.03 6.41
C GLY A 643 -18.25 12.58 6.86
N VAL A 644 -17.98 11.73 5.86
CA VAL A 644 -17.81 10.28 5.97
C VAL A 644 -16.48 9.97 5.31
N GLY A 645 -15.62 9.21 5.98
CA GLY A 645 -14.27 8.88 5.51
C GLY A 645 -13.40 8.32 6.63
N ASP A 646 -12.49 7.41 6.29
CA ASP A 646 -11.67 6.66 7.25
C ASP A 646 -10.66 7.58 7.95
N THR A 647 -10.83 7.86 9.24
CA THR A 647 -9.91 8.74 9.98
C THR A 647 -8.78 7.99 10.67
N ASN A 648 -8.84 6.65 10.77
CA ASN A 648 -7.93 5.84 11.57
C ASN A 648 -6.97 4.95 10.74
N GLY A 649 -7.30 4.72 9.46
CA GLY A 649 -6.57 3.88 8.50
C GLY A 649 -6.93 2.40 8.56
N ASP A 650 -8.10 2.02 9.07
CA ASP A 650 -8.56 0.62 9.20
C ASP A 650 -9.35 0.09 8.00
N GLY A 651 -9.51 0.92 6.96
CA GLY A 651 -10.24 0.62 5.73
C GLY A 651 -11.73 0.94 5.78
N LYS A 652 -12.22 1.58 6.85
CA LYS A 652 -13.65 1.88 7.06
C LYS A 652 -13.89 3.35 7.28
N SER A 653 -14.94 3.84 6.67
CA SER A 653 -15.39 5.22 6.75
C SER A 653 -15.95 5.56 8.13
N ASP A 654 -15.34 6.53 8.79
CA ASP A 654 -15.79 7.08 10.05
C ASP A 654 -16.79 8.23 9.85
N LEU A 655 -17.50 8.60 10.92
CA LEU A 655 -18.39 9.76 10.90
C LEU A 655 -17.77 10.93 11.65
N ILE A 656 -17.55 12.05 10.97
CA ILE A 656 -17.19 13.32 11.61
C ILE A 656 -18.42 14.20 11.80
N TRP A 657 -18.52 14.73 13.02
CA TRP A 657 -19.64 15.49 13.53
C TRP A 657 -19.22 16.89 13.90
N GLN A 658 -20.07 17.88 13.63
CA GLN A 658 -19.92 19.23 14.16
C GLN A 658 -21.21 19.67 14.88
N ALA A 659 -21.05 20.15 16.11
CA ALA A 659 -22.10 20.77 16.90
C ALA A 659 -22.34 22.22 16.47
N SER A 660 -23.54 22.74 16.74
CA SER A 660 -23.85 24.18 16.63
C SER A 660 -22.98 25.09 17.51
N SER A 661 -22.27 24.53 18.50
CA SER A 661 -21.26 25.22 19.31
C SER A 661 -19.88 25.35 18.63
N GLY A 662 -19.68 24.72 17.47
CA GLY A 662 -18.36 24.57 16.82
C GLY A 662 -17.50 23.43 17.38
N SER A 663 -18.01 22.62 18.31
CA SER A 663 -17.35 21.42 18.82
C SER A 663 -17.40 20.29 17.79
N THR A 664 -16.35 19.46 17.74
CA THR A 664 -16.18 18.35 16.79
C THR A 664 -16.14 17.01 17.52
N ALA A 665 -16.70 15.97 16.92
CA ALA A 665 -16.56 14.58 17.38
C ALA A 665 -16.32 13.64 16.21
N VAL A 666 -15.62 12.53 16.48
CA VAL A 666 -15.36 11.44 15.54
C VAL A 666 -16.04 10.19 16.11
N TRP A 667 -16.81 9.46 15.30
CA TRP A 667 -17.24 8.10 15.60
C TRP A 667 -16.46 7.16 14.68
N LEU A 668 -15.59 6.35 15.28
CA LEU A 668 -14.90 5.27 14.58
C LEU A 668 -15.90 4.13 14.32
N MET A 669 -16.07 3.73 13.08
CA MET A 669 -17.17 2.85 12.66
C MET A 669 -16.74 1.40 12.47
N ASN A 670 -17.69 0.47 12.64
CA ASN A 670 -17.52 -0.93 12.25
C ASN A 670 -18.88 -1.46 11.80
N GLY A 671 -19.15 -1.32 10.50
CA GLY A 671 -20.44 -1.55 9.89
C GLY A 671 -21.52 -0.68 10.54
N THR A 672 -22.57 -1.33 11.05
CA THR A 672 -23.72 -0.65 11.66
C THR A 672 -23.50 -0.24 13.13
N THR A 673 -22.26 -0.33 13.64
CA THR A 673 -21.91 -0.09 15.06
C THR A 673 -20.77 0.92 15.22
N ILE A 674 -20.73 1.61 16.36
CA ILE A 674 -19.63 2.49 16.75
C ILE A 674 -18.57 1.64 17.46
N ALA A 675 -17.37 1.54 16.90
CA ALA A 675 -16.23 0.85 17.52
C ALA A 675 -15.61 1.70 18.64
N SER A 676 -15.49 3.02 18.42
CA SER A 676 -14.99 3.99 19.40
C SER A 676 -15.48 5.39 19.06
N ALA A 677 -15.38 6.35 19.99
CA ALA A 677 -15.71 7.74 19.72
C ALA A 677 -14.80 8.68 20.53
N GLY A 678 -14.55 9.88 20.00
CA GLY A 678 -13.74 10.88 20.67
C GLY A 678 -13.95 12.30 20.16
N TYR A 679 -13.30 13.26 20.81
CA TYR A 679 -13.51 14.69 20.62
C TYR A 679 -12.18 15.37 20.25
N PRO A 680 -11.86 15.55 18.96
CA PRO A 680 -10.60 16.18 18.52
C PRO A 680 -10.49 17.67 18.87
N GLY A 681 -11.59 18.33 19.27
CA GLY A 681 -11.63 19.73 19.66
C GLY A 681 -12.66 20.53 18.88
N GLY A 682 -12.34 21.77 18.51
CA GLY A 682 -13.18 22.63 17.68
C GLY A 682 -12.55 24.00 17.45
N LEU A 683 -12.78 24.59 16.27
CA LEU A 683 -12.28 25.93 15.91
C LEU A 683 -13.25 27.07 16.27
N GLY A 684 -14.37 26.76 16.91
CA GLY A 684 -15.44 27.70 17.24
C GLY A 684 -16.50 27.83 16.14
N THR A 685 -17.50 28.68 16.37
CA THR A 685 -18.69 28.84 15.51
C THR A 685 -18.41 29.48 14.16
N ASP A 686 -17.32 30.24 14.05
CA ASP A 686 -16.95 30.96 12.83
C ASP A 686 -16.24 30.04 11.82
N TRP A 687 -16.09 28.75 12.12
CA TRP A 687 -15.45 27.76 11.28
C TRP A 687 -16.39 26.59 10.98
N ALA A 688 -16.46 26.19 9.72
CA ALA A 688 -17.28 25.08 9.24
C ALA A 688 -16.41 24.04 8.54
N ILE A 689 -16.62 22.77 8.89
CA ILE A 689 -16.07 21.64 8.15
C ILE A 689 -16.67 21.65 6.74
N GLN A 690 -15.81 21.62 5.72
CA GLN A 690 -16.22 21.54 4.30
C GLN A 690 -16.33 20.09 3.83
N GLY A 691 -15.52 19.20 4.39
CA GLY A 691 -15.60 17.76 4.17
C GLY A 691 -14.33 17.06 4.61
N LEU A 692 -14.29 15.74 4.37
CA LEU A 692 -13.13 14.89 4.63
C LEU A 692 -12.43 14.49 3.33
N ARG A 693 -11.11 14.29 3.39
CA ARG A 693 -10.25 13.74 2.32
C ARG A 693 -8.85 13.51 2.90
N ASP A 694 -8.14 12.48 2.45
CA ASP A 694 -6.76 12.25 2.87
C ASP A 694 -5.84 13.19 2.07
N VAL A 695 -5.45 14.35 2.63
CA VAL A 695 -4.72 15.39 1.85
C VAL A 695 -3.21 15.16 1.81
N ASP A 696 -2.68 14.32 2.71
CA ASP A 696 -1.25 14.07 2.81
C ASP A 696 -0.81 12.74 2.18
N GLY A 697 -1.73 11.80 1.96
CA GLY A 697 -1.53 10.49 1.32
C GLY A 697 -1.44 9.32 2.30
N ASN A 698 -1.54 9.56 3.61
CA ASN A 698 -1.23 8.59 4.66
C ASN A 698 -2.27 7.45 4.82
N GLY A 699 -3.34 7.47 4.04
CA GLY A 699 -4.47 6.54 4.12
C GLY A 699 -5.61 7.01 5.04
N LYS A 700 -5.53 8.20 5.64
CA LYS A 700 -6.53 8.73 6.59
C LYS A 700 -7.13 10.04 6.12
N SER A 701 -8.45 10.09 6.18
CA SER A 701 -9.29 11.25 5.94
C SER A 701 -9.05 12.39 6.92
N ASP A 702 -8.48 13.47 6.40
CA ASP A 702 -8.23 14.73 7.09
C ASP A 702 -9.43 15.67 7.02
N VAL A 703 -9.49 16.63 7.96
CA VAL A 703 -10.61 17.58 8.05
C VAL A 703 -10.27 18.90 7.37
N LEU A 704 -10.98 19.21 6.28
CA LEU A 704 -10.89 20.51 5.62
C LEU A 704 -11.84 21.51 6.28
N TRP A 705 -11.30 22.60 6.81
CA TRP A 705 -12.01 23.64 7.54
C TRP A 705 -11.99 24.98 6.83
N ARG A 706 -13.11 25.71 6.89
CA ARG A 706 -13.21 27.07 6.36
C ARG A 706 -13.84 28.04 7.37
N ASN A 707 -13.24 29.21 7.52
CA ASN A 707 -13.82 30.30 8.28
C ASN A 707 -14.95 30.98 7.48
N THR A 708 -16.16 31.02 8.05
CA THR A 708 -17.40 31.43 7.37
C THR A 708 -17.49 32.95 7.12
N SER A 709 -16.72 33.75 7.85
CA SER A 709 -16.70 35.22 7.74
C SER A 709 -15.53 35.77 6.93
N THR A 710 -14.43 35.02 6.79
CA THR A 710 -13.19 35.49 6.13
C THR A 710 -12.76 34.64 4.94
N GLY A 711 -13.25 33.41 4.81
CA GLY A 711 -12.79 32.48 3.78
C GLY A 711 -11.42 31.86 4.04
N ALA A 712 -10.78 32.14 5.18
CA ALA A 712 -9.55 31.49 5.60
C ALA A 712 -9.75 29.96 5.71
N MET A 713 -8.75 29.19 5.30
CA MET A 713 -8.77 27.73 5.32
C MET A 713 -7.80 27.18 6.36
N THR A 714 -8.13 26.02 6.93
CA THR A 714 -7.15 25.19 7.66
C THR A 714 -7.46 23.72 7.42
N VAL A 715 -6.46 22.87 7.58
CA VAL A 715 -6.56 21.42 7.54
C VAL A 715 -6.17 20.90 8.92
N TRP A 716 -6.87 19.87 9.38
CA TRP A 716 -6.44 19.00 10.49
C TRP A 716 -6.02 17.66 9.92
N LEU A 717 -4.73 17.32 10.04
CA LEU A 717 -4.25 15.99 9.73
C LEU A 717 -4.68 15.03 10.86
N MET A 718 -5.40 13.96 10.52
CA MET A 718 -6.12 13.15 11.51
C MET A 718 -5.38 11.86 11.88
N ASN A 719 -5.61 11.41 13.11
CA ASN A 719 -5.22 10.08 13.57
C ASN A 719 -6.31 9.52 14.48
N GLY A 720 -7.27 8.83 13.86
CA GLY A 720 -8.52 8.40 14.45
C GLY A 720 -9.28 9.57 15.08
N THR A 721 -9.51 9.50 16.38
CA THR A 721 -10.28 10.52 17.12
C THR A 721 -9.48 11.77 17.51
N THR A 722 -8.23 11.91 17.04
CA THR A 722 -7.30 12.97 17.42
C THR A 722 -6.72 13.73 16.22
N VAL A 723 -6.33 14.99 16.43
CA VAL A 723 -5.58 15.78 15.44
C VAL A 723 -4.09 15.53 15.63
N ALA A 724 -3.41 14.99 14.62
CA ALA A 724 -1.97 14.78 14.63
C ALA A 724 -1.20 16.08 14.40
N SER A 725 -1.63 16.88 13.41
CA SER A 725 -1.12 18.23 13.18
C SER A 725 -2.16 19.11 12.44
N SER A 726 -1.85 20.38 12.23
CA SER A 726 -2.74 21.28 11.46
C SER A 726 -1.97 22.40 10.77
N GLY A 727 -2.54 22.92 9.69
CA GLY A 727 -1.92 24.00 8.91
C GLY A 727 -2.87 24.63 7.90
N SER A 728 -2.51 25.81 7.38
CA SER A 728 -3.36 26.56 6.46
C SER A 728 -2.90 26.43 5.00
N PRO A 729 -3.77 25.93 4.10
CA PRO A 729 -3.52 25.97 2.65
C PRO A 729 -3.80 27.36 2.05
N GLY A 730 -4.19 28.36 2.85
CA GLY A 730 -4.47 29.72 2.42
C GLY A 730 -5.91 30.16 2.69
N SER A 731 -6.54 30.82 1.72
CA SER A 731 -7.90 31.38 1.85
C SER A 731 -8.60 31.45 0.49
N ILE A 732 -9.93 31.31 0.47
CA ILE A 732 -10.74 31.48 -0.75
C ILE A 732 -11.98 32.35 -0.48
N GLY A 733 -12.26 33.28 -1.40
CA GLY A 733 -13.34 34.27 -1.27
C GLY A 733 -14.72 33.65 -1.02
N LEU A 734 -15.57 34.30 -0.23
CA LEU A 734 -16.85 33.76 0.25
C LEU A 734 -17.84 33.38 -0.88
N GLU A 735 -17.67 33.95 -2.07
CA GLU A 735 -18.38 33.60 -3.29
C GLU A 735 -18.02 32.21 -3.85
N TRP A 736 -16.94 31.58 -3.38
CA TRP A 736 -16.60 30.20 -3.72
C TRP A 736 -17.21 29.24 -2.71
N GLN A 737 -17.90 28.22 -3.22
CA GLN A 737 -18.48 27.14 -2.44
C GLN A 737 -17.83 25.82 -2.84
N HIS A 738 -17.31 25.10 -1.84
CA HIS A 738 -17.15 23.66 -1.89
C HIS A 738 -18.55 23.04 -1.68
N GLN A 739 -18.77 21.82 -2.14
CA GLN A 739 -20.07 21.19 -1.94
C GLN A 739 -20.30 20.91 -0.45
N PRO A 740 -21.36 21.47 0.18
CA PRO A 740 -21.70 21.01 1.52
C PRO A 740 -22.14 19.54 1.44
N ALA A 741 -21.58 18.70 2.31
CA ALA A 741 -22.31 17.51 2.75
C ALA A 741 -23.71 17.98 3.20
N ASN A 742 -24.76 17.43 2.58
CA ASN A 742 -26.16 17.74 2.90
C ASN A 742 -26.44 17.48 4.39
#